data_AF-A0A9N8DNJ0-F1
#
_entry.id   AF-A0A9N8DNJ0-F1
#
_cell.length_a   1.000
_cell.length_b   1.000
_cell.length_c   1.000
_cell.angle_alpha   90.00
_cell.angle_beta   90.00
_cell.angle_gamma   90.00
#
_symmetry.space_group_name_H-M   'P 1'
#
loop_
_entity.id
_entity.type
_entity.pdbx_description
1 polymer ?
#
loop_
_entity_poly.entity_id
_entity_poly.type
_entity_poly.pdbx_seq_one_letter_code
_entity_poly.pdbx_strand_id
1 'polypeptide(L)'
;MVTPPPHHDERPEIRFPFVDPSIAAILACQPSNGIATGTPSFGYYLKRNAGTLQLQGWKENAHVSQEQRLIHLALECDECVFVQQALFSTKTCTTVDPRDSTGTNSSQDPKSPDQQCLETLVEWGSNNNNNTVASSTAKRVMATLLALNRLEAAIRRATGHHTAGRAPLLKDMLQTLQETTTTTSSSQSTEISSVLQVLLLPTGLNLRNLLLHGFVADLPRPWLALVVVLIVLLEQDTPKSVSPSLDNDHDDQELLPNLRAYSSYGPILKRGQELLQGPDLIKSTSASWMSSFHQYQQWWTLIQQWAQEYHHHTQQHPNTTTGYPLCSCILLTCLLEHMLRQLWCQDNNQQAQDSKARPAKYYVTLDGHGQRHQHNVLLHPYLVKDDGSTQVRNALVQRLGAPTMALLADLYCSPCGGPNLRASLAHGSWDTWLQQELLLRHSSTAITTTDTTIPINHNNNEWCWDLVRVLLVLMEAIMSNPRKDPVKRNAVLLQHYRPLFSFTTVTCLKMERALEQLARLQEAMVHSSHYRDQFTAAATTSNTLLASCQNILELQVGESQLAQLAQPVYTQCRYSTTTTTTTPWTVDDLFHEHETNQRLASLGAARALLEDVQEATCAFCNGMEQILQPQPHGSLSTRQRKQRLRILAIHPLASSVYSFAAMTAILLIDYELQSSATDKTQHSEQATIVVDRETLLQAVKRSRMVVSTVSNFITANADRAIKAAKEYRQGKAVKAVLASTVQPVSGGGSTA
;
A
#
# COMPACT_ATOMS: atom_id res chain seq x y z
N MET A 1 33.55 -42.15 40.72
CA MET A 1 32.15 -41.70 40.53
C MET A 1 32.19 -40.21 40.32
N VAL A 2 31.98 -39.74 39.09
CA VAL A 2 31.89 -38.31 38.75
C VAL A 2 30.41 -37.97 38.79
N THR A 3 30.02 -37.08 39.70
CA THR A 3 28.65 -36.55 39.77
C THR A 3 28.37 -35.73 38.51
N PRO A 4 27.24 -35.96 37.80
CA PRO A 4 26.88 -35.13 36.67
C PRO A 4 26.66 -33.69 37.15
N PRO A 5 27.06 -32.68 36.35
CA PRO A 5 26.82 -31.30 36.71
C PRO A 5 25.31 -31.06 36.85
N PRO A 6 24.87 -30.20 37.78
CA PRO A 6 23.47 -29.87 37.92
C PRO A 6 22.97 -29.29 36.59
N HIS A 7 22.02 -29.99 35.96
CA HIS A 7 21.24 -29.45 34.86
C HIS A 7 20.35 -28.33 35.43
N HIS A 8 20.91 -27.14 35.58
CA HIS A 8 20.10 -25.94 35.65
C HIS A 8 19.48 -25.77 34.26
N ASP A 9 18.18 -26.06 34.18
CA ASP A 9 17.31 -25.72 33.06
C ASP A 9 17.18 -24.18 33.01
N GLU A 10 18.28 -23.51 32.64
CA GLU A 10 18.27 -22.08 32.33
C GLU A 10 17.46 -21.91 31.05
N ARG A 11 16.15 -21.68 31.21
CA ARG A 11 15.34 -21.16 30.11
C ARG A 11 16.05 -19.91 29.59
N PRO A 12 16.34 -19.80 28.29
CA PRO A 12 16.99 -18.64 27.74
C PRO A 12 16.19 -17.40 28.14
N GLU A 13 16.84 -16.48 28.83
CA GLU A 13 16.25 -15.23 29.29
C GLU A 13 15.72 -14.48 28.05
N ILE A 14 14.40 -14.18 28.03
CA ILE A 14 13.80 -13.38 26.96
C ILE A 14 14.42 -11.99 27.03
N ARG A 15 15.19 -11.62 26.01
CA ARG A 15 15.87 -10.33 25.93
C ARG A 15 15.21 -9.47 24.87
N PHE A 16 14.94 -8.20 25.23
CA PHE A 16 14.45 -7.17 24.32
C PHE A 16 15.54 -6.12 24.06
N PRO A 17 16.64 -6.44 23.34
CA PRO A 17 17.80 -5.57 23.26
C PRO A 17 17.56 -4.25 22.51
N PHE A 18 16.49 -4.18 21.72
CA PHE A 18 16.10 -3.02 20.92
C PHE A 18 14.96 -2.21 21.54
N VAL A 19 14.72 -2.41 22.83
CA VAL A 19 13.68 -1.73 23.58
C VAL A 19 14.31 -1.14 24.83
N ASP A 20 13.82 0.01 25.27
CA ASP A 20 14.24 0.61 26.54
C ASP A 20 14.01 -0.38 27.71
N PRO A 21 14.92 -0.49 28.69
CA PRO A 21 14.77 -1.41 29.82
C PRO A 21 13.43 -1.29 30.56
N SER A 22 12.85 -0.08 30.64
CA SER A 22 11.55 0.12 31.27
C SER A 22 10.42 -0.59 30.53
N ILE A 23 10.42 -0.52 29.20
CA ILE A 23 9.45 -1.20 28.33
C ILE A 23 9.75 -2.72 28.31
N ALA A 24 11.03 -3.10 28.25
CA ALA A 24 11.45 -4.50 28.26
C ALA A 24 10.96 -5.25 29.51
N ALA A 25 11.02 -4.61 30.68
CA ALA A 25 10.50 -5.18 31.92
C ALA A 25 8.99 -5.45 31.86
N ILE A 26 8.23 -4.56 31.23
CA ILE A 26 6.79 -4.74 31.02
C ILE A 26 6.55 -5.93 30.08
N LEU A 27 7.20 -5.92 28.90
CA LEU A 27 7.04 -6.97 27.88
C LEU A 27 7.39 -8.37 28.38
N ALA A 28 8.35 -8.49 29.32
CA ALA A 28 8.75 -9.76 29.91
C ALA A 28 7.63 -10.43 30.73
N CYS A 29 6.56 -9.70 31.08
CA CYS A 29 5.49 -10.17 31.96
C CYS A 29 6.01 -10.73 33.30
N GLN A 30 7.15 -10.25 33.80
CA GLN A 30 7.68 -10.71 35.08
C GLN A 30 7.02 -9.91 36.21
N PRO A 31 6.30 -10.55 37.14
CA PRO A 31 5.83 -9.86 38.33
C PRO A 31 7.05 -9.39 39.13
N SER A 32 7.07 -8.12 39.54
CA SER A 32 8.17 -7.56 40.32
C SER A 32 8.41 -8.41 41.56
N ASN A 33 9.65 -8.90 41.75
CA ASN A 33 10.10 -9.85 42.78
C ASN A 33 9.77 -9.49 44.26
N GLY A 34 9.06 -8.39 44.52
CA GLY A 34 8.61 -7.95 45.83
C GLY A 34 7.15 -8.30 46.19
N ILE A 35 6.36 -8.87 45.27
CA ILE A 35 4.99 -9.32 45.60
C ILE A 35 5.10 -10.75 46.15
N ALA A 36 5.14 -10.86 47.48
CA ALA A 36 5.16 -12.14 48.17
C ALA A 36 4.07 -13.07 47.64
N THR A 37 4.43 -14.34 47.43
CA THR A 37 3.60 -15.43 46.90
C THR A 37 2.36 -15.80 47.75
N GLY A 38 1.87 -14.87 48.58
CA GLY A 38 0.75 -15.03 49.50
C GLY A 38 -0.40 -14.02 49.34
N THR A 39 -0.41 -13.15 48.32
CA THR A 39 -1.55 -12.28 48.00
C THR A 39 -2.56 -12.94 47.04
N PRO A 40 -3.86 -12.57 47.10
CA PRO A 40 -5.00 -13.41 46.73
C PRO A 40 -5.16 -13.66 45.23
N SER A 41 -5.91 -14.71 44.92
CA SER A 41 -6.32 -15.23 43.60
C SER A 41 -6.42 -14.23 42.45
N PHE A 42 -5.92 -14.65 41.29
CA PHE A 42 -6.05 -14.13 39.90
C PHE A 42 -7.49 -13.82 39.42
N GLY A 43 -8.29 -13.06 40.16
CA GLY A 43 -9.70 -12.81 39.83
C GLY A 43 -10.16 -11.38 40.05
N TYR A 44 -9.25 -10.40 39.96
CA TYR A 44 -9.63 -9.01 40.25
C TYR A 44 -10.10 -8.24 39.02
N TYR A 45 -9.59 -8.57 37.83
CA TYR A 45 -9.89 -7.75 36.65
C TYR A 45 -10.84 -8.43 35.67
N LEU A 46 -10.74 -9.75 35.46
CA LEU A 46 -11.61 -10.47 34.53
C LEU A 46 -12.63 -11.35 35.26
N LYS A 47 -13.92 -11.02 35.13
CA LYS A 47 -15.03 -11.80 35.69
C LYS A 47 -15.84 -12.46 34.59
N ARG A 48 -16.13 -13.76 34.74
CA ARG A 48 -17.03 -14.51 33.85
C ARG A 48 -18.41 -14.61 34.48
N ASN A 49 -19.44 -14.08 33.81
CA ASN A 49 -20.82 -14.14 34.28
C ASN A 49 -21.71 -14.74 33.18
N ALA A 50 -22.33 -15.91 33.42
CA ALA A 50 -23.34 -16.50 32.52
C ALA A 50 -22.96 -16.55 31.01
N GLY A 51 -21.68 -16.74 30.69
CA GLY A 51 -21.19 -16.80 29.31
C GLY A 51 -20.66 -15.48 28.73
N THR A 52 -20.78 -14.36 29.45
CA THR A 52 -20.14 -13.09 29.09
C THR A 52 -18.85 -12.89 29.88
N LEU A 53 -17.90 -12.18 29.27
CA LEU A 53 -16.70 -11.70 29.95
C LEU A 53 -16.91 -10.24 30.33
N GLN A 54 -16.47 -9.86 31.52
CA GLN A 54 -16.51 -8.49 31.99
C GLN A 54 -15.15 -8.10 32.55
N LEU A 55 -14.67 -6.94 32.12
CA LEU A 55 -13.54 -6.25 32.77
C LEU A 55 -14.10 -5.42 33.93
N GLN A 56 -13.50 -5.54 35.12
CA GLN A 56 -13.88 -4.81 36.32
C GLN A 56 -12.65 -4.28 37.07
N GLY A 57 -12.79 -3.17 37.80
CA GLY A 57 -11.82 -2.77 38.82
C GLY A 57 -10.53 -2.13 38.29
N TRP A 58 -10.42 -1.85 36.98
CA TRP A 58 -9.22 -1.23 36.41
C TRP A 58 -8.86 0.10 37.09
N LYS A 59 -9.85 0.92 37.49
CA LYS A 59 -9.65 2.27 38.05
C LYS A 59 -9.44 2.32 39.57
N GLU A 60 -9.73 1.27 40.31
CA GLU A 60 -9.90 1.35 41.77
C GLU A 60 -8.59 1.30 42.57
N ASN A 61 -7.47 0.89 41.94
CA ASN A 61 -6.18 0.75 42.62
C ASN A 61 -5.19 1.87 42.25
N ALA A 62 -5.30 3.02 42.93
CA ALA A 62 -4.38 4.15 42.75
C ALA A 62 -2.92 3.85 43.16
N HIS A 63 -2.69 2.80 43.97
CA HIS A 63 -1.37 2.42 44.46
C HIS A 63 -0.55 1.57 43.49
N VAL A 64 -1.14 1.06 42.41
CA VAL A 64 -0.48 0.21 41.42
C VAL A 64 -0.31 0.97 40.12
N SER A 65 0.91 0.96 39.58
CA SER A 65 1.20 1.56 38.28
C SER A 65 0.30 0.97 37.17
N GLN A 66 0.03 1.74 36.10
CA GLN A 66 -0.81 1.25 35.01
C GLN A 66 -0.16 0.04 34.31
N GLU A 67 1.16 0.03 34.26
CA GLU A 67 2.01 -1.00 33.70
C GLU A 67 1.88 -2.32 34.47
N GLN A 68 1.96 -2.27 35.80
CA GLN A 68 1.77 -3.46 36.64
C GLN A 68 0.36 -4.03 36.52
N ARG A 69 -0.68 -3.17 36.48
CA ARG A 69 -2.06 -3.61 36.23
C ARG A 69 -2.20 -4.30 34.88
N LEU A 70 -1.55 -3.78 33.84
CA LEU A 70 -1.55 -4.38 32.51
C LEU A 70 -0.92 -5.78 32.50
N ILE A 71 0.22 -5.95 33.21
CA ILE A 71 0.88 -7.26 33.36
C ILE A 71 -0.03 -8.25 34.08
N HIS A 72 -0.64 -7.85 35.20
CA HIS A 72 -1.56 -8.72 35.94
C HIS A 72 -2.77 -9.14 35.09
N LEU A 73 -3.38 -8.19 34.38
CA LEU A 73 -4.48 -8.48 33.48
C LEU A 73 -4.06 -9.45 32.36
N ALA A 74 -2.89 -9.26 31.76
CA ALA A 74 -2.39 -10.18 30.73
C ALA A 74 -2.23 -11.61 31.25
N LEU A 75 -1.72 -11.78 32.48
CA LEU A 75 -1.59 -13.09 33.13
C LEU A 75 -2.95 -13.73 33.42
N GLU A 76 -3.94 -12.96 33.90
CA GLU A 76 -5.32 -13.45 34.08
C GLU A 76 -5.95 -13.89 32.75
N CYS A 77 -5.72 -13.13 31.67
CA CYS A 77 -6.19 -13.51 30.34
C CYS A 77 -5.53 -14.80 29.83
N ASP A 78 -4.25 -15.04 30.11
CA ASP A 78 -3.53 -16.25 29.71
C ASP A 78 -4.18 -17.52 30.29
N GLU A 79 -4.49 -17.49 31.58
CA GLU A 79 -5.22 -18.56 32.27
C GLU A 79 -6.60 -18.78 31.66
N CYS A 80 -7.34 -17.70 31.36
CA CYS A 80 -8.68 -17.77 30.78
C CYS A 80 -8.68 -18.39 29.36
N VAL A 81 -7.76 -17.94 28.50
CA VAL A 81 -7.70 -18.34 27.09
C VAL A 81 -7.10 -19.73 26.94
N PHE A 82 -5.95 -20.00 27.57
CA PHE A 82 -5.14 -21.17 27.24
C PHE A 82 -5.22 -22.30 28.26
N VAL A 83 -5.49 -22.00 29.53
CA VAL A 83 -5.56 -23.04 30.59
C VAL A 83 -6.98 -23.54 30.74
N GLN A 84 -7.96 -22.64 30.83
CA GLN A 84 -9.36 -23.02 31.00
C GLN A 84 -10.05 -23.36 29.66
N GLN A 85 -9.50 -22.92 28.52
CA GLN A 85 -10.11 -22.98 27.18
C GLN A 85 -11.57 -22.50 27.16
N ALA A 86 -11.90 -21.62 28.11
CA ALA A 86 -13.26 -21.28 28.48
C ALA A 86 -13.97 -20.44 27.42
N LEU A 87 -13.20 -19.66 26.65
CA LEU A 87 -13.67 -18.67 25.69
C LEU A 87 -14.35 -19.26 24.47
N PHE A 88 -13.85 -20.39 23.96
CA PHE A 88 -14.34 -21.01 22.72
C PHE A 88 -15.14 -22.29 22.97
N SER A 89 -15.17 -22.76 24.21
CA SER A 89 -15.87 -23.99 24.62
C SER A 89 -17.35 -23.77 24.95
N THR A 90 -17.95 -22.63 24.55
CA THR A 90 -19.41 -22.50 24.56
C THR A 90 -20.00 -23.39 23.48
N LYS A 91 -20.12 -24.69 23.79
CA LYS A 91 -21.37 -25.39 23.51
C LYS A 91 -22.45 -24.42 23.98
N THR A 92 -23.16 -23.82 23.04
CA THR A 92 -24.45 -23.20 23.31
C THR A 92 -25.23 -24.22 24.11
N CYS A 93 -25.31 -24.01 25.41
CA CYS A 93 -26.28 -24.70 26.25
C CYS A 93 -27.61 -24.09 25.84
N THR A 94 -28.09 -24.42 24.64
CA THR A 94 -29.52 -24.50 24.41
C THR A 94 -29.99 -25.44 25.49
N THR A 95 -30.69 -24.90 26.48
CA THR A 95 -31.52 -25.66 27.39
C THR A 95 -32.52 -26.42 26.52
N VAL A 96 -32.08 -27.55 25.95
CA VAL A 96 -32.94 -28.51 25.30
C VAL A 96 -33.78 -29.02 26.45
N ASP A 97 -35.05 -28.63 26.44
CA ASP A 97 -36.05 -29.17 27.35
C ASP A 97 -35.95 -30.70 27.27
N PRO A 98 -35.63 -31.42 28.37
CA PRO A 98 -35.39 -32.87 28.34
C PRO A 98 -36.62 -33.70 27.91
N ARG A 99 -37.71 -33.06 27.48
CA ARG A 99 -38.95 -33.68 27.02
C ARG A 99 -39.06 -33.89 25.50
N ASP A 100 -38.21 -33.26 24.68
CA ASP A 100 -38.15 -33.52 23.23
C ASP A 100 -37.03 -34.52 22.89
N SER A 101 -37.32 -35.81 23.08
CA SER A 101 -36.39 -36.94 22.85
C SER A 101 -36.47 -37.54 21.44
N THR A 102 -36.97 -36.80 20.44
CA THR A 102 -36.95 -37.26 19.05
C THR A 102 -35.61 -36.88 18.40
N GLY A 103 -34.71 -37.86 18.34
CA GLY A 103 -33.32 -37.76 17.87
C GLY A 103 -33.16 -37.16 16.47
N THR A 104 -33.13 -35.84 16.40
CA THR A 104 -32.65 -35.08 15.25
C THR A 104 -31.20 -34.72 15.50
N ASN A 105 -30.31 -35.11 14.59
CA ASN A 105 -28.90 -34.72 14.64
C ASN A 105 -28.84 -33.19 14.75
N SER A 106 -28.43 -32.67 15.91
CA SER A 106 -28.27 -31.23 16.10
C SER A 106 -27.19 -30.76 15.13
N SER A 107 -27.60 -30.15 14.01
CA SER A 107 -26.67 -29.49 13.10
C SER A 107 -25.97 -28.41 13.91
N GLN A 108 -24.68 -28.59 14.17
CA GLN A 108 -23.87 -27.50 14.70
C GLN A 108 -23.88 -26.41 13.64
N ASP A 109 -24.42 -25.25 13.98
CA ASP A 109 -24.34 -24.09 13.11
C ASP A 109 -22.86 -23.86 12.75
N PRO A 110 -22.53 -23.65 11.47
CA PRO A 110 -21.16 -23.45 11.05
C PRO A 110 -20.58 -22.24 11.78
N LYS A 111 -19.41 -22.43 12.42
CA LYS A 111 -18.70 -21.34 13.08
C LYS A 111 -18.46 -20.21 12.09
N SER A 112 -18.65 -18.96 12.53
CA SER A 112 -18.36 -17.81 11.68
C SER A 112 -16.88 -17.80 11.28
N PRO A 113 -16.53 -17.27 10.09
CA PRO A 113 -15.14 -17.11 9.65
C PRO A 113 -14.28 -16.36 10.69
N ASP A 114 -14.89 -15.39 11.35
CA ASP A 114 -14.29 -14.61 12.42
C ASP A 114 -13.88 -15.45 13.64
N GLN A 115 -14.77 -16.35 14.08
CA GLN A 115 -14.48 -17.25 15.19
C GLN A 115 -13.38 -18.25 14.83
N GLN A 116 -13.43 -18.82 13.63
CA GLN A 116 -12.41 -19.76 13.14
C GLN A 116 -11.02 -19.09 13.05
N CYS A 117 -10.97 -17.82 12.63
CA CYS A 117 -9.76 -17.02 12.64
C CYS A 117 -9.19 -16.88 14.07
N LEU A 118 -10.00 -16.48 15.05
CA LEU A 118 -9.58 -16.39 16.46
C LEU A 118 -9.08 -17.72 17.02
N GLU A 119 -9.77 -18.82 16.72
CA GLU A 119 -9.34 -20.17 17.12
C GLU A 119 -7.97 -20.53 16.54
N THR A 120 -7.69 -20.13 15.30
CA THR A 120 -6.37 -20.32 14.66
C THR A 120 -5.28 -19.53 15.39
N LEU A 121 -5.56 -18.28 15.76
CA LEU A 121 -4.61 -17.45 16.52
C LEU A 121 -4.29 -18.07 17.88
N VAL A 122 -5.30 -18.63 18.56
CA VAL A 122 -5.14 -19.34 19.83
C VAL A 122 -4.40 -20.67 19.63
N GLU A 123 -4.64 -21.39 18.55
CA GLU A 123 -3.86 -22.59 18.21
C GLU A 123 -2.37 -22.23 18.05
N TRP A 124 -2.06 -21.14 17.35
CA TRP A 124 -0.69 -20.65 17.14
C TRP A 124 -0.03 -20.15 18.43
N GLY A 125 -0.80 -19.63 19.38
CA GLY A 125 -0.34 -19.25 20.71
C GLY A 125 -0.10 -20.42 21.66
N SER A 126 -0.70 -21.58 21.38
CA SER A 126 -0.67 -22.75 22.25
C SER A 126 0.64 -23.53 22.09
N ASN A 127 1.32 -23.83 23.21
CA ASN A 127 2.57 -24.60 23.21
C ASN A 127 2.37 -26.13 23.03
N ASN A 128 1.14 -26.60 22.81
CA ASN A 128 0.80 -28.02 22.89
C ASN A 128 1.09 -28.84 21.62
N ASN A 129 1.54 -28.21 20.53
CA ASN A 129 1.84 -28.93 19.31
C ASN A 129 3.29 -29.43 19.32
N ASN A 130 3.53 -30.66 18.85
CA ASN A 130 4.84 -31.30 18.64
C ASN A 130 5.81 -30.52 17.71
N ASN A 131 5.50 -29.27 17.37
CA ASN A 131 6.37 -28.38 16.64
C ASN A 131 7.60 -28.03 17.48
N THR A 132 8.71 -27.76 16.80
CA THR A 132 9.92 -27.27 17.44
C THR A 132 9.65 -25.97 18.21
N VAL A 133 10.25 -25.81 19.40
CA VAL A 133 10.10 -24.62 20.28
C VAL A 133 10.40 -23.30 19.54
N ALA A 134 11.26 -23.33 18.53
CA ALA A 134 11.57 -22.19 17.68
C ALA A 134 10.35 -21.74 16.84
N SER A 135 9.64 -22.68 16.21
CA SER A 135 8.50 -22.35 15.33
C SER A 135 7.30 -21.83 16.13
N SER A 136 7.08 -22.32 17.36
CA SER A 136 5.96 -21.88 18.20
C SER A 136 6.06 -20.41 18.61
N THR A 137 7.27 -19.93 18.88
CA THR A 137 7.50 -18.54 19.29
C THR A 137 7.22 -17.55 18.16
N ALA A 138 7.76 -17.80 16.96
CA ALA A 138 7.48 -16.98 15.79
C ALA A 138 5.98 -16.96 15.43
N LYS A 139 5.31 -18.13 15.52
CA LYS A 139 3.84 -18.23 15.32
C LYS A 139 3.07 -17.41 16.34
N ARG A 140 3.50 -17.37 17.60
CA ARG A 140 2.87 -16.56 18.65
C ARG A 140 3.00 -15.05 18.39
N VAL A 141 4.19 -14.59 17.99
CA VAL A 141 4.38 -13.20 17.58
C VAL A 141 3.47 -12.85 16.41
N MET A 142 3.46 -13.71 15.38
CA MET A 142 2.59 -13.53 14.22
C MET A 142 1.11 -13.50 14.63
N ALA A 143 0.67 -14.42 15.47
CA ALA A 143 -0.69 -14.46 15.98
C ALA A 143 -1.03 -13.18 16.76
N THR A 144 -0.10 -12.64 17.53
CA THR A 144 -0.29 -11.38 18.26
C THR A 144 -0.44 -10.20 17.30
N LEU A 145 0.37 -10.14 16.25
CA LEU A 145 0.26 -9.11 15.21
C LEU A 145 -1.10 -9.14 14.51
N LEU A 146 -1.56 -10.33 14.10
CA LEU A 146 -2.86 -10.51 13.47
C LEU A 146 -4.02 -10.18 14.43
N ALA A 147 -3.88 -10.57 15.70
CA ALA A 147 -4.83 -10.20 16.74
C ALA A 147 -4.88 -8.68 16.96
N LEU A 148 -3.75 -7.98 16.93
CA LEU A 148 -3.71 -6.52 17.09
C LEU A 148 -4.35 -5.79 15.90
N ASN A 149 -4.17 -6.28 14.67
CA ASN A 149 -4.89 -5.77 13.50
C ASN A 149 -6.40 -5.97 13.65
N ARG A 150 -6.82 -7.17 14.07
CA ARG A 150 -8.23 -7.47 14.35
C ARG A 150 -8.79 -6.62 15.51
N LEU A 151 -7.99 -6.34 16.53
CA LEU A 151 -8.38 -5.46 17.64
C LEU A 151 -8.65 -4.04 17.13
N GLU A 152 -7.81 -3.52 16.24
CA GLU A 152 -8.07 -2.22 15.60
C GLU A 152 -9.36 -2.23 14.78
N ALA A 153 -9.65 -3.32 14.05
CA ALA A 153 -10.92 -3.49 13.34
C ALA A 153 -12.12 -3.54 14.30
N ALA A 154 -11.99 -4.21 15.44
CA ALA A 154 -13.03 -4.25 16.48
C ALA A 154 -13.27 -2.85 17.09
N ILE A 155 -12.20 -2.08 17.35
CA ILE A 155 -12.30 -0.67 17.79
C ILE A 155 -13.05 0.17 16.75
N ARG A 156 -12.69 0.07 15.46
CA ARG A 156 -13.37 0.76 14.36
C ARG A 156 -14.87 0.48 14.38
N ARG A 157 -15.27 -0.80 14.43
CA ARG A 157 -16.69 -1.19 14.50
C ARG A 157 -17.39 -0.65 15.75
N ALA A 158 -16.77 -0.75 16.92
CA ALA A 158 -17.33 -0.25 18.17
C ALA A 158 -17.49 1.29 18.20
N THR A 159 -16.77 2.01 17.34
CA THR A 159 -16.87 3.47 17.16
C THR A 159 -17.73 3.90 15.97
N GLY A 160 -18.33 2.96 15.22
CA GLY A 160 -19.16 3.27 14.05
C GLY A 160 -18.38 3.62 12.78
N HIS A 161 -17.08 3.30 12.73
CA HIS A 161 -16.26 3.46 11.53
C HIS A 161 -16.11 2.11 10.81
N HIS A 162 -16.58 1.99 9.57
CA HIS A 162 -16.61 0.73 8.84
C HIS A 162 -15.54 0.61 7.75
N THR A 163 -15.06 1.72 7.20
CA THR A 163 -14.10 1.72 6.08
C THR A 163 -12.66 1.81 6.54
N ALA A 164 -11.83 0.84 6.14
CA ALA A 164 -10.38 0.91 6.29
C ALA A 164 -9.80 2.05 5.43
N GLY A 165 -8.73 2.70 5.89
CA GLY A 165 -8.05 3.78 5.14
C GLY A 165 -8.66 5.19 5.25
N ARG A 166 -9.92 5.33 5.68
CA ARG A 166 -10.54 6.62 6.06
C ARG A 166 -10.80 6.74 7.56
N ALA A 167 -10.39 5.74 8.33
CA ALA A 167 -10.58 5.71 9.78
C ALA A 167 -9.84 6.89 10.44
N PRO A 168 -10.43 7.51 11.49
CA PRO A 168 -9.72 8.48 12.32
C PRO A 168 -8.44 7.90 12.93
N LEU A 169 -7.61 8.76 13.51
CA LEU A 169 -6.46 8.27 14.25
C LEU A 169 -6.92 7.36 15.38
N LEU A 170 -6.13 6.33 15.70
CA LEU A 170 -6.46 5.40 16.79
C LEU A 170 -6.75 6.13 18.10
N LYS A 171 -6.02 7.21 18.39
CA LYS A 171 -6.26 8.06 19.56
C LYS A 171 -7.69 8.63 19.57
N ASP A 172 -8.18 9.09 18.42
CA ASP A 172 -9.50 9.70 18.29
C ASP A 172 -10.58 8.63 18.46
N MET A 173 -10.40 7.44 17.89
CA MET A 173 -11.32 6.31 18.09
C MET A 173 -11.38 5.87 19.57
N LEU A 174 -10.24 5.80 20.26
CA LEU A 174 -10.21 5.47 21.68
C LEU A 174 -10.88 6.54 22.55
N GLN A 175 -10.77 7.82 22.14
CA GLN A 175 -11.50 8.91 22.76
C GLN A 175 -13.01 8.77 22.53
N THR A 176 -13.45 8.47 21.30
CA THR A 176 -14.87 8.20 21.00
C THR A 176 -15.41 7.03 21.82
N LEU A 177 -14.67 5.93 21.97
CA LEU A 177 -15.06 4.82 22.86
C LEU A 177 -15.29 5.29 24.30
N GLN A 178 -14.42 6.17 24.79
CA GLN A 178 -14.54 6.73 26.14
C GLN A 178 -15.75 7.66 26.27
N GLU A 179 -16.04 8.49 25.27
CA GLU A 179 -17.16 9.43 25.25
C GLU A 179 -18.52 8.73 25.13
N THR A 180 -18.66 7.74 24.23
CA THR A 180 -19.90 6.96 24.06
C THR A 180 -20.34 6.34 25.39
N THR A 181 -19.38 5.93 26.22
CA THR A 181 -19.65 5.32 27.53
C THR A 181 -20.36 6.25 28.52
N THR A 182 -20.14 7.57 28.41
CA THR A 182 -20.80 8.54 29.31
C THR A 182 -22.31 8.57 29.13
N THR A 183 -22.80 8.08 27.98
CA THR A 183 -24.23 8.06 27.65
C THR A 183 -24.91 6.72 27.98
N THR A 184 -24.15 5.61 27.98
CA THR A 184 -24.71 4.24 28.07
C THR A 184 -24.45 3.53 29.39
N SER A 185 -24.09 4.21 30.47
CA SER A 185 -23.97 3.65 31.85
C SER A 185 -23.11 2.37 32.03
N SER A 186 -22.44 1.85 31.01
CA SER A 186 -21.64 0.63 31.07
C SER A 186 -20.22 0.95 31.51
N SER A 187 -19.85 0.64 32.76
CA SER A 187 -18.49 0.86 33.27
C SER A 187 -17.40 0.17 32.42
N GLN A 188 -17.75 -0.95 31.77
CA GLN A 188 -16.87 -1.80 30.97
C GLN A 188 -16.17 -1.06 29.81
N SER A 189 -16.88 -0.29 29.01
CA SER A 189 -16.31 0.36 27.81
C SER A 189 -15.26 1.41 28.17
N THR A 190 -15.43 2.08 29.32
CA THR A 190 -14.44 3.01 29.87
C THR A 190 -13.17 2.30 30.37
N GLU A 191 -13.33 1.14 31.00
CA GLU A 191 -12.19 0.34 31.45
C GLU A 191 -11.42 -0.24 30.26
N ILE A 192 -12.12 -0.77 29.24
CA ILE A 192 -11.52 -1.25 28.00
C ILE A 192 -10.74 -0.13 27.31
N SER A 193 -11.32 1.06 27.14
CA SER A 193 -10.62 2.21 26.54
C SER A 193 -9.35 2.56 27.32
N SER A 194 -9.39 2.51 28.66
CA SER A 194 -8.21 2.78 29.50
C SER A 194 -7.10 1.74 29.29
N VAL A 195 -7.45 0.45 29.19
CA VAL A 195 -6.48 -0.61 28.87
C VAL A 195 -5.91 -0.42 27.47
N LEU A 196 -6.75 -0.11 26.48
CA LEU A 196 -6.34 0.11 25.09
C LEU A 196 -5.39 1.31 24.96
N GLN A 197 -5.62 2.40 25.71
CA GLN A 197 -4.73 3.56 25.73
C GLN A 197 -3.32 3.18 26.20
N VAL A 198 -3.21 2.41 27.28
CA VAL A 198 -1.91 1.93 27.78
C VAL A 198 -1.29 0.92 26.81
N LEU A 199 -2.08 0.04 26.19
CA LEU A 199 -1.58 -1.01 25.31
C LEU A 199 -1.10 -0.47 23.94
N LEU A 200 -1.84 0.48 23.36
CA LEU A 200 -1.71 0.84 21.94
C LEU A 200 -1.18 2.25 21.69
N LEU A 201 -1.24 3.19 22.64
CA LEU A 201 -0.80 4.57 22.41
C LEU A 201 0.68 4.78 22.74
N PRO A 202 1.34 5.79 22.13
CA PRO A 202 2.75 6.12 22.40
C PRO A 202 3.06 6.53 23.85
N THR A 203 2.06 6.92 24.62
CA THR A 203 2.18 7.25 26.05
C THR A 203 2.23 6.02 26.95
N GLY A 204 1.89 4.83 26.43
CA GLY A 204 1.98 3.55 27.13
C GLY A 204 2.98 2.61 26.47
N LEU A 205 2.62 1.33 26.38
CA LEU A 205 3.43 0.25 25.82
C LEU A 205 3.59 0.36 24.30
N ASN A 206 2.56 0.83 23.58
CA ASN A 206 2.55 0.93 22.12
C ASN A 206 2.86 -0.42 21.41
N LEU A 207 2.30 -1.52 21.94
CA LEU A 207 2.67 -2.90 21.58
C LEU A 207 2.58 -3.17 20.07
N ARG A 208 1.53 -2.68 19.43
CA ARG A 208 1.32 -2.80 17.97
C ARG A 208 2.51 -2.28 17.19
N ASN A 209 2.98 -1.08 17.51
CA ASN A 209 4.08 -0.48 16.80
C ASN A 209 5.42 -1.14 17.15
N LEU A 210 5.62 -1.58 18.40
CA LEU A 210 6.83 -2.32 18.77
C LEU A 210 7.01 -3.60 17.94
N LEU A 211 5.92 -4.35 17.73
CA LEU A 211 5.96 -5.57 16.92
C LEU A 211 6.08 -5.26 15.42
N LEU A 212 5.23 -4.37 14.89
CA LEU A 212 5.19 -4.08 13.45
C LEU A 212 6.46 -3.41 12.91
N HIS A 213 7.17 -2.65 13.75
CA HIS A 213 8.45 -2.04 13.38
C HIS A 213 9.67 -2.93 13.68
N GLY A 214 9.41 -4.17 14.13
CA GLY A 214 10.42 -5.19 14.35
C GLY A 214 11.33 -4.89 15.54
N PHE A 215 10.86 -4.28 16.63
CA PHE A 215 11.67 -4.11 17.85
C PHE A 215 11.64 -5.35 18.77
N VAL A 216 10.60 -6.17 18.64
CA VAL A 216 10.31 -7.30 19.52
C VAL A 216 10.30 -8.58 18.68
N ALA A 217 11.27 -9.47 18.93
CA ALA A 217 11.43 -10.72 18.19
C ALA A 217 10.69 -11.92 18.81
N ASP A 218 10.42 -11.84 20.11
CA ASP A 218 9.71 -12.85 20.91
C ASP A 218 8.76 -12.12 21.85
N LEU A 219 7.61 -12.71 22.15
CA LEU A 219 6.63 -12.17 23.06
C LEU A 219 6.01 -13.28 23.93
N PRO A 220 5.85 -13.07 25.25
CA PRO A 220 5.13 -13.99 26.11
C PRO A 220 3.67 -14.21 25.66
N ARG A 221 3.17 -15.44 25.83
CA ARG A 221 1.78 -15.84 25.53
C ARG A 221 0.69 -14.95 26.18
N PRO A 222 0.87 -14.41 27.40
CA PRO A 222 -0.09 -13.52 28.03
C PRO A 222 -0.52 -12.31 27.19
N TRP A 223 0.38 -11.75 26.36
CA TRP A 223 0.04 -10.60 25.51
C TRP A 223 -0.95 -10.96 24.41
N LEU A 224 -0.78 -12.12 23.77
CA LEU A 224 -1.75 -12.63 22.80
C LEU A 224 -3.10 -12.87 23.48
N ALA A 225 -3.09 -13.47 24.67
CA ALA A 225 -4.31 -13.74 25.43
C ALA A 225 -5.09 -12.45 25.73
N LEU A 226 -4.38 -11.41 26.19
CA LEU A 226 -4.96 -10.09 26.45
C LEU A 226 -5.64 -9.50 25.20
N VAL A 227 -4.93 -9.50 24.07
CA VAL A 227 -5.47 -8.95 22.82
C VAL A 227 -6.72 -9.71 22.37
N VAL A 228 -6.71 -11.04 22.45
CA VAL A 228 -7.88 -11.87 22.13
C VAL A 228 -9.08 -11.55 23.04
N VAL A 229 -8.86 -11.41 24.35
CA VAL A 229 -9.92 -11.04 25.29
C VAL A 229 -10.49 -9.66 24.97
N LEU A 230 -9.64 -8.67 24.64
CA LEU A 230 -10.10 -7.33 24.27
C LEU A 230 -10.94 -7.32 22.98
N ILE A 231 -10.59 -8.14 21.98
CA ILE A 231 -11.40 -8.32 20.77
C ILE A 231 -12.79 -8.83 21.15
N VAL A 232 -12.86 -9.90 21.94
CA VAL A 232 -14.12 -10.52 22.36
C VAL A 232 -14.98 -9.53 23.16
N LEU A 233 -14.39 -8.77 24.07
CA LEU A 233 -15.11 -7.76 24.86
C LEU A 233 -15.72 -6.66 23.97
N LEU A 234 -14.96 -6.15 22.99
CA LEU A 234 -15.46 -5.12 22.06
C LEU A 234 -16.55 -5.67 21.13
N GLU A 235 -16.40 -6.89 20.64
CA GLU A 235 -17.39 -7.54 19.76
C GLU A 235 -18.68 -7.90 20.52
N GLN A 236 -18.61 -8.20 21.83
CA GLN A 236 -19.80 -8.42 22.68
C GLN A 236 -20.65 -7.16 22.85
N ASP A 237 -20.01 -5.99 22.95
CA ASP A 237 -20.69 -4.70 23.13
C ASP A 237 -21.21 -4.11 21.80
N THR A 238 -20.79 -4.65 20.65
CA THR A 238 -21.19 -4.13 19.34
C THR A 238 -22.58 -4.68 18.95
N PRO A 239 -23.58 -3.82 18.68
CA PRO A 239 -24.92 -4.28 18.34
C PRO A 239 -24.95 -5.10 17.04
N LYS A 240 -25.49 -6.33 17.11
CA LYS A 240 -25.59 -7.27 15.98
C LYS A 240 -26.42 -6.75 14.78
N SER A 241 -27.18 -5.67 14.95
CA SER A 241 -28.02 -5.10 13.90
C SER A 241 -27.24 -4.35 12.82
N VAL A 242 -25.96 -4.03 13.06
CA VAL A 242 -25.08 -3.41 12.07
C VAL A 242 -24.17 -4.48 11.49
N SER A 243 -24.76 -5.48 10.83
CA SER A 243 -23.98 -6.33 9.93
C SER A 243 -23.54 -5.44 8.78
N PRO A 244 -22.24 -5.09 8.66
CA PRO A 244 -21.78 -4.36 7.50
C PRO A 244 -22.13 -5.23 6.29
N SER A 245 -22.95 -4.70 5.37
CA SER A 245 -23.11 -5.33 4.07
C SER A 245 -21.73 -5.32 3.42
N LEU A 246 -21.01 -6.45 3.52
CA LEU A 246 -19.70 -6.65 2.92
C LEU A 246 -19.72 -6.37 1.40
N ASP A 247 -20.90 -6.32 0.79
CA ASP A 247 -21.08 -6.30 -0.65
C ASP A 247 -20.86 -4.95 -1.33
N ASN A 248 -20.86 -3.80 -0.63
CA ASN A 248 -20.82 -2.48 -1.30
C ASN A 248 -19.48 -1.72 -1.19
N ASP A 249 -18.60 -2.06 -0.26
CA ASP A 249 -17.30 -1.37 -0.09
C ASP A 249 -16.14 -2.08 -0.83
N HIS A 250 -16.44 -3.13 -1.60
CA HIS A 250 -15.43 -3.88 -2.37
C HIS A 250 -14.94 -3.15 -3.63
N ASP A 251 -15.70 -2.19 -4.17
CA ASP A 251 -15.35 -1.52 -5.43
C ASP A 251 -14.16 -0.53 -5.30
N ASP A 252 -13.85 -0.08 -4.08
CA ASP A 252 -12.74 0.86 -3.80
C ASP A 252 -11.49 0.19 -3.20
N GLN A 253 -11.48 -1.14 -2.99
CA GLN A 253 -10.22 -1.83 -2.70
C GLN A 253 -9.38 -1.80 -3.97
N GLU A 254 -8.52 -0.77 -4.06
CA GLU A 254 -7.44 -0.67 -5.04
C GLU A 254 -6.75 -2.04 -5.09
N LEU A 255 -7.12 -2.85 -6.09
CA LEU A 255 -6.51 -4.14 -6.33
C LEU A 255 -5.02 -3.86 -6.40
N LEU A 256 -4.23 -4.56 -5.58
CA LEU A 256 -2.80 -4.37 -5.59
C LEU A 256 -2.33 -4.35 -7.04
N PRO A 257 -1.42 -3.42 -7.40
CA PRO A 257 -0.88 -3.40 -8.73
C PRO A 257 -0.30 -4.78 -9.02
N ASN A 258 -0.82 -5.44 -10.05
CA ASN A 258 -0.28 -6.71 -10.50
C ASN A 258 1.18 -6.47 -10.91
N LEU A 259 2.12 -6.87 -10.04
CA LEU A 259 3.53 -6.55 -10.23
C LEU A 259 4.07 -7.09 -11.56
N ARG A 260 3.48 -8.17 -12.07
CA ARG A 260 3.83 -8.77 -13.37
C ARG A 260 3.47 -7.89 -14.56
N ALA A 261 2.58 -6.93 -14.40
CA ALA A 261 2.26 -5.96 -15.44
C ALA A 261 3.43 -5.01 -15.74
N TYR A 262 4.42 -4.93 -14.86
CA TYR A 262 5.61 -4.10 -15.01
C TYR A 262 6.82 -4.97 -15.33
N SER A 263 7.37 -4.81 -16.53
CA SER A 263 8.51 -5.59 -17.03
C SER A 263 9.73 -5.56 -16.09
N SER A 264 9.94 -4.44 -15.39
CA SER A 264 11.02 -4.24 -14.41
C SER A 264 10.97 -5.22 -13.22
N TYR A 265 9.78 -5.75 -12.87
CA TYR A 265 9.66 -6.79 -11.84
C TYR A 265 9.97 -8.20 -12.37
N GLY A 266 9.91 -8.45 -13.69
CA GLY A 266 10.11 -9.79 -14.26
C GLY A 266 11.40 -10.49 -13.78
N PRO A 267 12.59 -9.85 -13.92
CA PRO A 267 13.84 -10.40 -13.41
C PRO A 267 13.85 -10.56 -11.89
N ILE A 268 13.24 -9.63 -11.14
CA ILE A 268 13.16 -9.66 -9.68
C ILE A 268 12.31 -10.84 -9.21
N LEU A 269 11.13 -11.02 -9.79
CA LEU A 269 10.21 -12.11 -9.49
C LEU A 269 10.84 -13.47 -9.82
N LYS A 270 11.54 -13.57 -10.96
CA LYS A 270 12.29 -14.77 -11.32
C LYS A 270 13.35 -15.10 -10.27
N ARG A 271 14.18 -14.13 -9.87
CA ARG A 271 15.19 -14.35 -8.82
C ARG A 271 14.56 -14.71 -7.48
N GLY A 272 13.50 -14.01 -7.08
CA GLY A 272 12.78 -14.31 -5.85
C GLY A 272 12.17 -15.70 -5.86
N GLN A 273 11.72 -16.18 -7.03
CA GLN A 273 11.25 -17.56 -7.20
C GLN A 273 12.38 -18.59 -7.06
N GLU A 274 13.57 -18.30 -7.60
CA GLU A 274 14.78 -19.12 -7.40
C GLU A 274 15.19 -19.16 -5.94
N LEU A 275 15.14 -18.03 -5.23
CA LEU A 275 15.38 -17.97 -3.79
C LEU A 275 14.33 -18.81 -3.05
N LEU A 276 13.05 -18.69 -3.37
CA LEU A 276 11.99 -19.42 -2.71
C LEU A 276 12.10 -20.95 -2.89
N GLN A 277 12.58 -21.42 -4.05
CA GLN A 277 12.73 -22.84 -4.38
C GLN A 277 14.11 -23.42 -4.02
N GLY A 278 15.13 -22.57 -3.96
CA GLY A 278 16.51 -23.00 -3.88
C GLY A 278 16.92 -23.43 -2.47
N PRO A 279 17.81 -24.44 -2.33
CA PRO A 279 18.47 -24.73 -1.05
C PRO A 279 19.35 -23.56 -0.56
N ASP A 280 19.66 -22.61 -1.44
CA ASP A 280 20.52 -21.45 -1.18
C ASP A 280 19.88 -20.39 -0.28
N LEU A 281 18.54 -20.30 -0.22
CA LEU A 281 17.83 -19.47 0.76
C LEU A 281 18.18 -19.85 2.20
N ILE A 282 18.51 -21.12 2.41
CA ILE A 282 18.84 -21.68 3.71
C ILE A 282 20.32 -21.46 4.04
N LYS A 283 21.22 -21.49 3.05
CA LYS A 283 22.67 -21.51 3.29
C LYS A 283 23.37 -20.16 3.15
N SER A 284 22.96 -19.32 2.20
CA SER A 284 23.75 -18.14 1.80
C SER A 284 23.41 -16.89 2.61
N THR A 285 22.14 -16.68 2.92
CA THR A 285 21.63 -15.53 3.70
C THR A 285 21.70 -15.78 5.20
N SER A 286 21.62 -17.03 5.67
CA SER A 286 21.46 -17.30 7.11
C SER A 286 22.73 -17.12 7.95
N ALA A 287 23.90 -17.59 7.53
CA ALA A 287 24.99 -17.81 8.50
C ALA A 287 25.61 -16.52 9.08
N SER A 288 25.93 -15.54 8.24
CA SER A 288 26.69 -14.36 8.68
C SER A 288 25.83 -13.30 9.37
N TRP A 289 24.68 -12.97 8.79
CA TRP A 289 23.80 -11.92 9.32
C TRP A 289 22.95 -12.41 10.49
N MET A 290 22.34 -13.61 10.38
CA MET A 290 21.53 -14.13 11.49
C MET A 290 22.34 -14.30 12.77
N SER A 291 23.68 -14.45 12.68
CA SER A 291 24.54 -14.43 13.87
C SER A 291 24.43 -13.12 14.67
N SER A 292 24.27 -11.98 13.99
CA SER A 292 24.07 -10.67 14.61
C SER A 292 22.62 -10.43 15.06
N PHE A 293 21.67 -11.23 14.53
CA PHE A 293 20.23 -11.07 14.72
C PHE A 293 19.56 -12.38 15.15
N HIS A 294 20.25 -13.15 16.01
CA HIS A 294 19.85 -14.51 16.40
C HIS A 294 18.42 -14.60 16.95
N GLN A 295 17.95 -13.55 17.60
CA GLN A 295 16.57 -13.44 18.11
C GLN A 295 15.49 -13.57 17.01
N TYR A 296 15.78 -13.20 15.77
CA TYR A 296 14.86 -13.31 14.63
C TYR A 296 15.01 -14.63 13.85
N GLN A 297 15.90 -15.53 14.28
CA GLN A 297 16.11 -16.83 13.63
C GLN A 297 14.83 -17.63 13.48
N GLN A 298 13.99 -17.57 14.50
CA GLN A 298 12.72 -18.27 14.54
C GLN A 298 11.75 -17.78 13.46
N TRP A 299 11.72 -16.47 13.19
CA TRP A 299 10.86 -15.90 12.14
C TRP A 299 11.31 -16.35 10.77
N TRP A 300 12.62 -16.33 10.53
CA TRP A 300 13.18 -16.81 9.27
C TRP A 300 12.89 -18.29 9.04
N THR A 301 13.05 -19.13 10.06
CA THR A 301 12.69 -20.55 10.00
C THR A 301 11.21 -20.76 9.70
N LEU A 302 10.32 -19.96 10.29
CA LEU A 302 8.88 -20.04 10.01
C LEU A 302 8.55 -19.66 8.56
N ILE A 303 9.12 -18.57 8.04
CA ILE A 303 8.97 -18.17 6.63
C ILE A 303 9.45 -19.29 5.69
N GLN A 304 10.59 -19.91 6.01
CA GLN A 304 11.12 -21.04 5.23
C GLN A 304 10.18 -22.26 5.26
N GLN A 305 9.61 -22.58 6.42
CA GLN A 305 8.62 -23.66 6.54
C GLN A 305 7.41 -23.40 5.63
N TRP A 306 6.83 -22.19 5.68
CA TRP A 306 5.70 -21.82 4.84
C TRP A 306 6.02 -21.80 3.34
N ALA A 307 7.23 -21.37 2.97
CA ALA A 307 7.70 -21.44 1.59
C ALA A 307 7.84 -22.88 1.08
N GLN A 308 8.36 -23.79 1.93
CA GLN A 308 8.49 -25.21 1.60
C GLN A 308 7.13 -25.90 1.47
N GLU A 309 6.19 -25.59 2.38
CA GLU A 309 4.81 -26.08 2.31
C GLU A 309 4.14 -25.66 0.99
N TYR A 310 4.26 -24.38 0.62
CA TYR A 310 3.76 -23.87 -0.65
C TYR A 310 4.37 -24.58 -1.87
N HIS A 311 5.70 -24.77 -1.86
CA HIS A 311 6.38 -25.46 -2.94
C HIS A 311 5.94 -26.92 -3.09
N HIS A 312 5.89 -27.66 -1.98
CA HIS A 312 5.46 -29.05 -1.97
C HIS A 312 4.03 -29.20 -2.51
N HIS A 313 3.14 -28.31 -2.09
CA HIS A 313 1.73 -28.36 -2.49
C HIS A 313 1.53 -27.94 -3.96
N THR A 314 2.25 -26.93 -4.44
CA THR A 314 2.16 -26.47 -5.84
C THR A 314 2.64 -27.57 -6.80
N GLN A 315 3.62 -28.39 -6.40
CA GLN A 315 4.07 -29.55 -7.18
C GLN A 315 3.01 -30.66 -7.24
N GLN A 316 2.28 -30.90 -6.14
CA GLN A 316 1.26 -31.94 -6.07
C GLN A 316 -0.07 -31.50 -6.68
N HIS A 317 -0.41 -30.22 -6.55
CA HIS A 317 -1.69 -29.63 -6.87
C HIS A 317 -1.49 -28.24 -7.49
N PRO A 318 -1.14 -28.14 -8.79
CA PRO A 318 -0.79 -26.86 -9.43
C PRO A 318 -1.93 -25.81 -9.43
N ASN A 319 -3.17 -26.24 -9.18
CA ASN A 319 -4.35 -25.37 -9.14
C ASN A 319 -4.71 -24.89 -7.72
N THR A 320 -3.98 -25.30 -6.68
CA THR A 320 -4.28 -24.90 -5.30
C THR A 320 -3.11 -24.12 -4.72
N THR A 321 -3.39 -22.87 -4.35
CA THR A 321 -2.45 -22.01 -3.64
C THR A 321 -2.61 -22.25 -2.15
N THR A 322 -1.63 -22.91 -1.54
CA THR A 322 -1.55 -23.08 -0.08
C THR A 322 -0.33 -22.34 0.50
N GLY A 323 -0.28 -22.24 1.83
CA GLY A 323 0.77 -21.52 2.54
C GLY A 323 0.32 -20.13 3.01
N TYR A 324 1.29 -19.36 3.51
CA TYR A 324 1.02 -18.12 4.22
C TYR A 324 1.80 -16.92 3.64
N PRO A 325 1.53 -16.52 2.38
CA PRO A 325 2.29 -15.46 1.73
C PRO A 325 2.15 -14.10 2.41
N LEU A 326 0.96 -13.70 2.87
CA LEU A 326 0.77 -12.41 3.54
C LEU A 326 1.38 -12.43 4.94
N CYS A 327 1.25 -13.54 5.68
CA CYS A 327 1.96 -13.67 6.96
C CYS A 327 3.48 -13.61 6.75
N SER A 328 3.99 -14.25 5.68
CA SER A 328 5.40 -14.15 5.30
C SER A 328 5.79 -12.72 4.96
N CYS A 329 4.96 -11.98 4.23
CA CYS A 329 5.18 -10.56 3.91
C CYS A 329 5.26 -9.68 5.15
N ILE A 330 4.40 -9.92 6.16
CA ILE A 330 4.42 -9.19 7.43
C ILE A 330 5.75 -9.41 8.14
N LEU A 331 6.15 -10.68 8.33
CA LEU A 331 7.41 -11.00 9.00
C LEU A 331 8.61 -10.45 8.22
N LEU A 332 8.66 -10.63 6.91
CA LEU A 332 9.73 -10.09 6.06
C LEU A 332 9.80 -8.56 6.13
N THR A 333 8.66 -7.87 6.14
CA THR A 333 8.61 -6.41 6.29
C THR A 333 9.17 -5.96 7.64
N CYS A 334 8.79 -6.63 8.73
CA CYS A 334 9.30 -6.31 10.08
C CYS A 334 10.82 -6.53 10.16
N LEU A 335 11.33 -7.63 9.59
CA LEU A 335 12.76 -7.93 9.52
C LEU A 335 13.51 -6.89 8.69
N LEU A 336 12.98 -6.56 7.51
CA LEU A 336 13.56 -5.60 6.59
C LEU A 336 13.65 -4.20 7.22
N GLU A 337 12.56 -3.74 7.86
CA GLU A 337 12.56 -2.46 8.56
C GLU A 337 13.59 -2.45 9.69
N HIS A 338 13.63 -3.50 10.51
CA HIS A 338 14.61 -3.62 11.58
C HIS A 338 16.04 -3.54 11.05
N MET A 339 16.35 -4.28 9.98
CA MET A 339 17.64 -4.27 9.31
C MET A 339 18.02 -2.88 8.81
N LEU A 340 17.13 -2.25 8.07
CA LEU A 340 17.35 -0.91 7.52
C LEU A 340 17.58 0.11 8.63
N ARG A 341 16.87 0.00 9.76
CA ARG A 341 17.07 0.85 10.93
C ARG A 341 18.47 0.70 11.53
N GLN A 342 18.96 -0.53 11.68
CA GLN A 342 20.32 -0.76 12.19
C GLN A 342 21.37 -0.19 11.24
N LEU A 343 21.21 -0.43 9.93
CA LEU A 343 22.12 0.12 8.91
C LEU A 343 22.07 1.65 8.88
N TRP A 344 20.88 2.24 8.98
CA TRP A 344 20.69 3.67 9.02
C TRP A 344 21.41 4.31 10.21
N CYS A 345 21.29 3.71 11.41
CA CYS A 345 21.98 4.20 12.60
C CYS A 345 23.51 4.12 12.43
N GLN A 346 24.00 3.01 11.87
CA GLN A 346 25.43 2.80 11.61
C GLN A 346 25.99 3.81 10.61
N ASP A 347 25.33 4.03 9.47
CA ASP A 347 25.88 4.83 8.38
C ASP A 347 25.74 6.33 8.62
N ASN A 348 24.70 6.78 9.32
CA ASN A 348 24.45 8.20 9.58
C ASN A 348 25.14 8.72 10.85
N ASN A 349 25.98 7.90 11.51
CA ASN A 349 26.62 8.20 12.80
C ASN A 349 25.62 8.68 13.86
N GLN A 350 24.41 8.13 13.83
CA GLN A 350 23.36 8.51 14.75
C GLN A 350 23.51 7.75 16.06
N GLN A 351 22.98 8.32 17.14
CA GLN A 351 23.13 7.73 18.46
C GLN A 351 22.51 6.32 18.48
N ALA A 352 23.12 5.39 19.22
CA ALA A 352 22.59 4.05 19.49
C ALA A 352 21.19 4.03 20.14
N GLN A 353 20.59 5.20 20.37
CA GLN A 353 19.26 5.39 20.91
C GLN A 353 18.17 5.32 19.85
N ASP A 354 18.46 5.65 18.58
CA ASP A 354 17.47 5.61 17.48
C ASP A 354 17.23 4.19 16.95
N SER A 355 18.13 3.26 17.30
CA SER A 355 17.95 1.83 17.07
C SER A 355 17.05 1.16 18.11
N LYS A 356 16.59 1.91 19.14
CA LYS A 356 15.77 1.40 20.24
C LYS A 356 14.44 2.12 20.36
N ALA A 357 13.39 1.37 20.67
CA ALA A 357 12.11 1.94 21.05
C ALA A 357 12.16 2.49 22.48
N ARG A 358 11.71 3.73 22.69
CA ARG A 358 11.74 4.44 23.97
C ARG A 358 10.37 5.04 24.30
N PRO A 359 10.00 5.17 25.59
CA PRO A 359 8.74 5.79 25.98
C PRO A 359 8.61 7.21 25.44
N ALA A 360 7.46 7.53 24.83
CA ALA A 360 7.13 8.86 24.33
C ALA A 360 8.17 9.51 23.39
N LYS A 361 8.99 8.72 22.70
CA LYS A 361 9.95 9.19 21.69
C LYS A 361 9.66 8.55 20.35
N TYR A 362 9.75 9.35 19.29
CA TYR A 362 9.75 8.84 17.93
C TYR A 362 11.06 8.09 17.64
N TYR A 363 10.96 7.13 16.74
CA TYR A 363 12.08 6.35 16.21
C TYR A 363 12.02 6.36 14.69
N VAL A 364 13.12 6.03 14.02
CA VAL A 364 13.24 6.17 12.56
C VAL A 364 12.61 4.97 11.86
N THR A 365 11.51 5.14 11.11
CA THR A 365 10.75 4.03 10.52
C THR A 365 10.73 4.03 8.99
N LEU A 366 10.23 2.95 8.40
CA LEU A 366 9.86 2.91 6.97
C LEU A 366 8.60 3.74 6.67
N ASP A 367 7.83 4.09 7.70
CA ASP A 367 6.61 4.86 7.62
C ASP A 367 6.85 6.34 7.98
N GLY A 368 5.85 7.20 7.79
CA GLY A 368 5.84 8.53 8.37
C GLY A 368 6.28 9.67 7.45
N HIS A 369 6.19 9.52 6.12
CA HIS A 369 6.41 10.65 5.21
C HIS A 369 5.54 11.88 5.56
N GLY A 370 4.30 11.69 5.99
CA GLY A 370 3.43 12.78 6.49
C GLY A 370 3.86 13.36 7.86
N GLN A 371 4.68 12.64 8.62
CA GLN A 371 5.19 13.01 9.94
C GLN A 371 6.70 13.29 9.93
N ARG A 372 7.29 13.56 8.77
CA ARG A 372 8.72 13.88 8.62
C ARG A 372 9.18 15.08 9.48
N HIS A 373 8.25 15.98 9.79
CA HIS A 373 8.52 17.12 10.68
C HIS A 373 8.70 16.69 12.16
N GLN A 374 8.35 15.46 12.53
CA GLN A 374 8.42 14.92 13.89
C GLN A 374 9.63 13.98 14.07
N HIS A 375 10.03 13.27 13.01
CA HIS A 375 11.15 12.33 13.06
C HIS A 375 11.73 12.04 11.67
N ASN A 376 12.94 11.50 11.65
CA ASN A 376 13.58 11.03 10.42
C ASN A 376 12.92 9.76 9.89
N VAL A 377 12.85 9.63 8.56
CA VAL A 377 12.27 8.45 7.87
C VAL A 377 13.40 7.71 7.15
N LEU A 378 13.45 6.38 7.28
CA LEU A 378 14.57 5.54 6.82
C LEU A 378 14.90 5.74 5.34
N LEU A 379 13.86 5.77 4.50
CA LEU A 379 13.99 5.85 3.05
C LEU A 379 14.07 7.29 2.52
N HIS A 380 13.93 8.30 3.39
CA HIS A 380 13.97 9.67 2.94
C HIS A 380 15.40 10.04 2.49
N PRO A 381 15.58 10.68 1.31
CA PRO A 381 16.91 10.99 0.79
C PRO A 381 17.71 11.94 1.67
N TYR A 382 17.01 12.80 2.40
CA TYR A 382 17.59 13.80 3.29
C TYR A 382 17.19 13.61 4.75
N LEU A 383 18.13 13.81 5.67
CA LEU A 383 17.88 13.87 7.10
C LEU A 383 17.55 15.30 7.51
N VAL A 384 16.65 15.45 8.48
CA VAL A 384 16.38 16.71 9.16
C VAL A 384 17.21 16.73 10.44
N LYS A 385 18.09 17.73 10.58
CA LYS A 385 18.84 17.96 11.83
C LYS A 385 17.97 18.69 12.84
N ASP A 386 18.40 18.68 14.11
CA ASP A 386 17.69 19.33 15.23
C ASP A 386 17.47 20.84 15.01
N ASP A 387 18.27 21.48 14.14
CA ASP A 387 18.11 22.88 13.74
C ASP A 387 16.94 23.13 12.77
N GLY A 388 16.28 22.06 12.29
CA GLY A 388 15.17 22.08 11.34
C GLY A 388 15.49 22.65 9.95
N SER A 389 16.68 23.21 9.75
CA SER A 389 17.04 24.03 8.59
C SER A 389 18.11 23.37 7.73
N THR A 390 18.98 22.55 8.32
CA THR A 390 20.04 21.86 7.59
C THR A 390 19.57 20.49 7.16
N GLN A 391 19.41 20.30 5.84
CA GLN A 391 19.22 18.98 5.24
C GLN A 391 20.57 18.34 4.93
N VAL A 392 20.80 17.13 5.43
CA VAL A 392 22.00 16.34 5.10
C VAL A 392 21.61 15.10 4.32
N ARG A 393 22.40 14.72 3.31
CA ARG A 393 22.16 13.49 2.55
C ARG A 393 22.19 12.27 3.50
N ASN A 394 21.18 11.42 3.39
CA ASN A 394 21.07 10.18 4.14
C ASN A 394 22.13 9.19 3.64
N ALA A 395 23.11 8.85 4.48
CA ALA A 395 24.22 7.98 4.14
C ALA A 395 23.78 6.55 3.79
N LEU A 396 22.62 6.11 4.26
CA LEU A 396 22.03 4.82 3.89
C LEU A 396 21.79 4.72 2.38
N VAL A 397 21.42 5.83 1.72
CA VAL A 397 21.22 5.88 0.25
C VAL A 397 22.51 5.50 -0.47
N GLN A 398 23.65 6.03 -0.01
CA GLN A 398 24.95 5.73 -0.59
C GLN A 398 25.34 4.26 -0.40
N ARG A 399 24.98 3.66 0.74
CA ARG A 399 25.26 2.25 1.02
C ARG A 399 24.43 1.31 0.17
N LEU A 400 23.13 1.55 0.06
CA LEU A 400 22.19 0.66 -0.63
C LEU A 400 22.21 0.86 -2.15
N GLY A 401 22.62 2.05 -2.60
CA GLY A 401 22.53 2.46 -4.00
C GLY A 401 21.11 2.87 -4.38
N ALA A 402 21.01 3.63 -5.47
CA ALA A 402 19.72 4.15 -5.93
C ALA A 402 18.71 3.05 -6.27
N PRO A 403 19.03 2.00 -7.05
CA PRO A 403 17.99 1.07 -7.49
C PRO A 403 17.31 0.30 -6.35
N THR A 404 18.09 -0.11 -5.34
CA THR A 404 17.57 -0.73 -4.12
C THR A 404 16.63 0.24 -3.38
N MET A 405 17.04 1.52 -3.28
CA MET A 405 16.22 2.56 -2.65
C MET A 405 14.93 2.85 -3.44
N ALA A 406 14.95 2.83 -4.78
CA ALA A 406 13.73 2.96 -5.58
C ALA A 406 12.77 1.81 -5.34
N LEU A 407 13.26 0.56 -5.35
CA LEU A 407 12.42 -0.60 -5.11
C LEU A 407 11.80 -0.56 -3.69
N LEU A 408 12.57 -0.15 -2.69
CA LEU A 408 12.06 0.09 -1.34
C LEU A 408 11.00 1.19 -1.32
N ALA A 409 11.23 2.32 -2.00
CA ALA A 409 10.28 3.42 -2.08
C ALA A 409 8.98 3.02 -2.80
N ASP A 410 9.06 2.24 -3.88
CA ASP A 410 7.91 1.74 -4.62
C ASP A 410 7.04 0.81 -3.76
N LEU A 411 7.66 -0.03 -2.92
CA LEU A 411 6.93 -0.93 -2.03
C LEU A 411 6.31 -0.22 -0.82
N TYR A 412 6.97 0.78 -0.23
CA TYR A 412 6.61 1.33 1.08
C TYR A 412 6.13 2.77 1.08
N CYS A 413 6.57 3.59 0.13
CA CYS A 413 6.43 5.05 0.16
C CYS A 413 5.89 5.61 -1.17
N SER A 414 5.19 4.79 -1.95
CA SER A 414 4.79 5.15 -3.30
C SER A 414 3.66 6.20 -3.28
N PRO A 415 3.87 7.38 -3.88
CA PRO A 415 2.84 8.40 -3.96
C PRO A 415 1.80 8.16 -5.07
N CYS A 416 2.01 7.20 -5.97
CA CYS A 416 1.20 7.03 -7.18
C CYS A 416 0.80 5.56 -7.42
N GLY A 417 0.12 4.93 -6.45
CA GLY A 417 -0.54 3.63 -6.65
C GLY A 417 0.37 2.40 -6.52
N GLY A 418 1.47 2.50 -5.78
CA GLY A 418 2.30 1.34 -5.42
C GLY A 418 1.67 0.52 -4.28
N PRO A 419 2.24 -0.66 -3.93
CA PRO A 419 1.68 -1.56 -2.93
C PRO A 419 1.50 -0.95 -1.52
N ASN A 420 2.34 0.03 -1.17
CA ASN A 420 2.35 0.69 0.13
C ASN A 420 2.25 -0.29 1.30
N LEU A 421 3.08 -1.34 1.25
CA LEU A 421 2.97 -2.57 2.06
C LEU A 421 2.73 -2.28 3.54
N ARG A 422 3.49 -1.35 4.11
CA ARG A 422 3.37 -1.00 5.53
C ARG A 422 1.99 -0.45 5.86
N ALA A 423 1.50 0.53 5.09
CA ALA A 423 0.19 1.13 5.30
C ALA A 423 -0.91 0.09 5.12
N SER A 424 -0.82 -0.70 4.04
CA SER A 424 -1.79 -1.74 3.69
C SER A 424 -1.90 -2.84 4.76
N LEU A 425 -0.76 -3.27 5.31
CA LEU A 425 -0.68 -4.26 6.39
C LEU A 425 -1.08 -3.71 7.76
N ALA A 426 -0.78 -2.44 8.03
CA ALA A 426 -1.06 -1.82 9.33
C ALA A 426 -2.53 -1.43 9.46
N HIS A 427 -3.10 -0.82 8.42
CA HIS A 427 -4.41 -0.17 8.47
C HIS A 427 -5.56 -1.09 8.05
N GLY A 428 -5.28 -2.39 7.88
CA GLY A 428 -6.27 -3.41 7.66
C GLY A 428 -6.80 -3.50 6.24
N SER A 429 -6.15 -2.87 5.26
CA SER A 429 -6.53 -2.98 3.84
C SER A 429 -6.53 -4.43 3.36
N TRP A 430 -5.74 -5.31 4.00
CA TRP A 430 -5.63 -6.73 3.65
C TRP A 430 -6.22 -7.67 4.71
N ASP A 431 -7.00 -7.18 5.67
CA ASP A 431 -7.54 -8.00 6.75
C ASP A 431 -8.40 -9.17 6.20
N THR A 432 -9.22 -8.92 5.17
CA THR A 432 -10.02 -9.97 4.51
C THR A 432 -9.14 -11.08 3.91
N TRP A 433 -8.05 -10.70 3.23
CA TRP A 433 -7.13 -11.65 2.62
C TRP A 433 -6.34 -12.44 3.66
N LEU A 434 -5.91 -11.77 4.73
CA LEU A 434 -5.26 -12.41 5.89
C LEU A 434 -6.20 -13.41 6.57
N GLN A 435 -7.48 -13.07 6.75
CA GLN A 435 -8.47 -13.99 7.28
C GLN A 435 -8.64 -15.21 6.37
N GLN A 436 -8.78 -15.01 5.06
CA GLN A 436 -8.88 -16.11 4.09
C GLN A 436 -7.64 -17.03 4.16
N GLU A 437 -6.44 -16.45 4.24
CA GLU A 437 -5.19 -17.19 4.38
C GLU A 437 -5.18 -18.08 5.64
N LEU A 438 -5.68 -17.58 6.77
CA LEU A 438 -5.81 -18.37 8.00
C LEU A 438 -6.89 -19.47 7.90
N LEU A 439 -7.99 -19.22 7.20
CA LEU A 439 -9.12 -20.14 7.09
C LEU A 439 -8.84 -21.34 6.17
N LEU A 440 -8.06 -21.14 5.10
CA LEU A 440 -7.74 -22.18 4.11
C LEU A 440 -7.11 -23.44 4.72
N ARG A 441 -6.49 -23.34 5.90
CA ARG A 441 -5.86 -24.48 6.60
C ARG A 441 -6.88 -25.47 7.19
N HIS A 442 -8.01 -24.97 7.69
CA HIS A 442 -9.00 -25.81 8.38
C HIS A 442 -9.83 -26.66 7.41
N SER A 443 -9.90 -26.24 6.15
CA SER A 443 -10.67 -26.93 5.12
C SER A 443 -10.00 -28.20 4.58
N SER A 444 -8.68 -28.36 4.71
CA SER A 444 -7.95 -29.50 4.11
C SER A 444 -8.21 -30.85 4.78
N THR A 445 -8.76 -30.89 6.00
CA THR A 445 -8.94 -32.13 6.75
C THR A 445 -10.33 -32.76 6.65
N ALA A 446 -11.34 -32.09 6.08
CA ALA A 446 -12.74 -32.52 6.22
C ALA A 446 -13.64 -32.44 4.97
N ILE A 447 -13.16 -32.01 3.79
CA ILE A 447 -14.04 -31.89 2.62
C ILE A 447 -14.24 -33.24 1.93
N THR A 448 -15.22 -34.00 2.40
CA THR A 448 -15.88 -35.07 1.64
C THR A 448 -16.92 -34.46 0.68
N THR A 449 -16.43 -34.06 -0.49
CA THR A 449 -17.04 -34.10 -1.84
C THR A 449 -18.42 -33.55 -2.22
N THR A 450 -19.34 -33.05 -1.38
CA THR A 450 -20.73 -32.83 -1.91
C THR A 450 -21.46 -31.49 -1.76
N ASP A 451 -21.00 -30.46 -1.03
CA ASP A 451 -21.86 -29.26 -0.92
C ASP A 451 -21.16 -27.89 -1.01
N THR A 452 -21.71 -27.10 -1.94
CA THR A 452 -21.64 -25.64 -2.14
C THR A 452 -20.28 -24.94 -1.99
N THR A 453 -19.56 -24.91 -3.11
CA THR A 453 -18.35 -24.14 -3.36
C THR A 453 -18.61 -22.62 -3.24
N ILE A 454 -18.06 -21.97 -2.22
CA ILE A 454 -17.65 -20.56 -2.37
C ILE A 454 -16.46 -20.61 -3.35
N PRO A 455 -16.56 -20.05 -4.56
CA PRO A 455 -15.46 -20.04 -5.50
C PRO A 455 -14.38 -19.10 -4.98
N ILE A 456 -13.49 -19.62 -4.13
CA ILE A 456 -12.23 -18.95 -3.83
C ILE A 456 -11.45 -18.97 -5.15
N ASN A 457 -11.38 -17.83 -5.82
CA ASN A 457 -10.64 -17.70 -7.07
C ASN A 457 -9.14 -17.88 -6.77
N HIS A 458 -8.65 -19.12 -6.86
CA HIS A 458 -7.29 -19.52 -6.48
C HIS A 458 -6.18 -18.75 -7.23
N ASN A 459 -6.50 -18.17 -8.39
CA ASN A 459 -5.60 -17.27 -9.12
C ASN A 459 -5.27 -15.99 -8.33
N ASN A 460 -6.06 -15.65 -7.30
CA ASN A 460 -5.89 -14.43 -6.54
C ASN A 460 -4.76 -14.46 -5.51
N ASN A 461 -4.14 -15.59 -5.16
CA ASN A 461 -3.06 -15.58 -4.15
C ASN A 461 -1.65 -15.44 -4.75
N GLU A 462 -1.52 -15.48 -6.08
CA GLU A 462 -0.20 -15.47 -6.72
C GLU A 462 0.54 -14.13 -6.54
N TRP A 463 -0.20 -13.02 -6.50
CA TRP A 463 0.38 -11.69 -6.26
C TRP A 463 0.95 -11.55 -4.84
N CYS A 464 0.35 -12.21 -3.83
CA CYS A 464 0.89 -12.23 -2.47
C CYS A 464 2.28 -12.90 -2.45
N TRP A 465 2.43 -14.00 -3.19
CA TRP A 465 3.74 -14.64 -3.35
C TRP A 465 4.70 -13.79 -4.18
N ASP A 466 4.23 -13.00 -5.15
CA ASP A 466 5.08 -12.05 -5.86
C ASP A 466 5.69 -11.02 -4.91
N LEU A 467 4.94 -10.55 -3.90
CA LEU A 467 5.47 -9.70 -2.84
C LEU A 467 6.56 -10.41 -2.02
N VAL A 468 6.32 -11.66 -1.61
CA VAL A 468 7.34 -12.46 -0.89
C VAL A 468 8.61 -12.58 -1.74
N ARG A 469 8.48 -12.89 -3.04
CA ARG A 469 9.62 -12.99 -3.97
C ARG A 469 10.42 -11.69 -4.02
N VAL A 470 9.75 -10.54 -4.15
CA VAL A 470 10.42 -9.23 -4.17
C VAL A 470 11.12 -8.93 -2.84
N LEU A 471 10.46 -9.18 -1.70
CA LEU A 471 11.03 -8.96 -0.37
C LEU A 471 12.26 -9.83 -0.12
N LEU A 472 12.25 -11.09 -0.58
CA LEU A 472 13.42 -11.98 -0.50
C LEU A 472 14.61 -11.45 -1.30
N VAL A 473 14.37 -10.93 -2.52
CA VAL A 473 15.44 -10.29 -3.32
C VAL A 473 15.97 -9.03 -2.66
N LEU A 474 15.11 -8.21 -2.06
CA LEU A 474 15.54 -7.03 -1.29
C LEU A 474 16.41 -7.40 -0.09
N MET A 475 16.00 -8.41 0.68
CA MET A 475 16.79 -8.94 1.79
C MET A 475 18.16 -9.43 1.29
N GLU A 476 18.20 -10.21 0.21
CA GLU A 476 19.44 -10.67 -0.42
C GLU A 476 20.33 -9.49 -0.84
N ALA A 477 19.76 -8.45 -1.46
CA ALA A 477 20.48 -7.27 -1.93
C ALA A 477 21.08 -6.45 -0.78
N ILE A 478 20.31 -6.20 0.28
CA ILE A 478 20.76 -5.43 1.45
C ILE A 478 21.85 -6.18 2.23
N MET A 479 21.74 -7.50 2.31
CA MET A 479 22.70 -8.36 3.01
C MET A 479 24.00 -8.54 2.24
N SER A 480 23.95 -8.43 0.91
CA SER A 480 25.12 -8.50 0.05
C SER A 480 25.95 -7.23 0.22
N ASN A 481 26.92 -7.21 1.15
CA ASN A 481 27.76 -6.04 1.39
C ASN A 481 28.53 -5.65 0.11
N PRO A 482 28.18 -4.54 -0.57
CA PRO A 482 28.82 -4.17 -1.83
C PRO A 482 30.29 -3.78 -1.64
N ARG A 483 30.71 -3.39 -0.42
CA ARG A 483 32.10 -2.98 -0.14
C ARG A 483 33.08 -4.14 -0.12
N LYS A 484 32.62 -5.36 0.20
CA LYS A 484 33.51 -6.52 0.33
C LYS A 484 33.66 -7.30 -0.97
N ASP A 485 32.68 -7.20 -1.88
CA ASP A 485 32.68 -7.96 -3.12
C ASP A 485 31.82 -7.26 -4.18
N PRO A 486 32.36 -6.26 -4.89
CA PRO A 486 31.65 -5.52 -5.94
C PRO A 486 31.28 -6.39 -7.15
N VAL A 487 31.80 -7.63 -7.22
CA VAL A 487 31.57 -8.58 -8.32
C VAL A 487 30.33 -9.46 -8.07
N LYS A 488 29.69 -9.37 -6.89
CA LYS A 488 28.49 -10.16 -6.61
C LYS A 488 27.33 -9.80 -7.55
N ARG A 489 26.88 -10.81 -8.28
CA ARG A 489 25.78 -10.82 -9.27
C ARG A 489 24.50 -10.09 -8.86
N ASN A 490 24.23 -9.91 -7.57
CA ASN A 490 22.97 -9.31 -7.09
C ASN A 490 22.93 -7.78 -7.26
N ALA A 491 24.10 -7.11 -7.25
CA ALA A 491 24.16 -5.70 -7.64
C ALA A 491 23.72 -5.52 -9.10
N VAL A 492 23.97 -6.50 -9.97
CA VAL A 492 23.60 -6.48 -11.39
C VAL A 492 22.09 -6.60 -11.58
N LEU A 493 21.41 -7.44 -10.80
CA LEU A 493 19.97 -7.67 -10.96
C LEU A 493 19.15 -6.39 -10.76
N LEU A 494 19.46 -5.66 -9.68
CA LEU A 494 18.76 -4.41 -9.37
C LEU A 494 19.40 -3.21 -10.08
N GLN A 495 20.58 -3.31 -10.70
CA GLN A 495 21.33 -2.16 -11.24
C GLN A 495 20.51 -1.23 -12.16
N HIS A 496 19.53 -1.80 -12.85
CA HIS A 496 18.69 -1.09 -13.81
C HIS A 496 17.27 -0.79 -13.31
N TYR A 497 16.95 -1.15 -12.06
CA TYR A 497 15.66 -0.82 -11.47
C TYR A 497 15.53 0.70 -11.30
N ARG A 498 14.39 1.23 -11.73
CA ARG A 498 13.99 2.64 -11.63
C ARG A 498 12.63 2.70 -10.95
N PRO A 499 12.32 3.77 -10.21
CA PRO A 499 11.03 3.88 -9.53
C PRO A 499 9.91 3.88 -10.56
N LEU A 500 8.90 3.05 -10.33
CA LEU A 500 7.74 2.89 -11.21
C LEU A 500 6.58 3.77 -10.76
N PHE A 501 6.50 4.06 -9.47
CA PHE A 501 5.34 4.72 -8.87
C PHE A 501 5.66 6.10 -8.29
N SER A 502 6.75 6.74 -8.74
CA SER A 502 7.06 8.12 -8.38
C SER A 502 6.23 9.13 -9.18
N PHE A 503 6.12 10.37 -8.70
CA PHE A 503 5.48 11.43 -9.48
C PHE A 503 6.20 11.67 -10.81
N THR A 504 7.53 11.60 -10.85
CA THR A 504 8.31 11.73 -12.09
C THR A 504 7.91 10.67 -13.10
N THR A 505 8.02 9.39 -12.73
CA THR A 505 7.74 8.28 -13.65
C THR A 505 6.29 8.28 -14.10
N VAL A 506 5.33 8.45 -13.18
CA VAL A 506 3.91 8.45 -13.54
C VAL A 506 3.54 9.65 -14.40
N THR A 507 4.11 10.84 -14.15
CA THR A 507 3.87 12.01 -15.00
C THR A 507 4.43 11.79 -16.41
N CYS A 508 5.66 11.30 -16.53
CA CYS A 508 6.28 11.03 -17.83
C CYS A 508 5.55 9.94 -18.61
N LEU A 509 5.13 8.87 -17.94
CA LEU A 509 4.37 7.77 -18.55
C LEU A 509 2.98 8.21 -19.02
N LYS A 510 2.27 9.02 -18.21
CA LYS A 510 0.97 9.59 -18.63
C LYS A 510 1.12 10.52 -19.83
N MET A 511 2.19 11.31 -19.86
CA MET A 511 2.52 12.16 -21.01
C MET A 511 2.80 11.31 -22.25
N GLU A 512 3.66 10.30 -22.14
CA GLU A 512 4.01 9.39 -23.24
C GLU A 512 2.77 8.70 -23.82
N ARG A 513 1.92 8.11 -22.96
CA ARG A 513 0.67 7.45 -23.38
C ARG A 513 -0.30 8.42 -24.04
N ALA A 514 -0.46 9.64 -23.52
CA ALA A 514 -1.33 10.65 -24.13
C ALA A 514 -0.83 11.03 -25.53
N LEU A 515 0.49 11.23 -25.70
CA LEU A 515 1.10 11.55 -26.99
C LEU A 515 0.99 10.39 -27.98
N GLU A 516 1.23 9.15 -27.55
CA GLU A 516 1.08 7.96 -28.39
C GLU A 516 -0.36 7.81 -28.90
N GLN A 517 -1.37 7.97 -28.04
CA GLN A 517 -2.78 7.91 -28.48
C GLN A 517 -3.14 9.05 -29.44
N LEU A 518 -2.61 10.26 -29.21
CA LEU A 518 -2.80 11.40 -30.12
C LEU A 518 -2.13 11.16 -31.49
N ALA A 519 -0.92 10.60 -31.50
CA ALA A 519 -0.22 10.22 -32.73
C ALA A 519 -1.02 9.16 -33.50
N ARG A 520 -1.53 8.11 -32.82
CA ARG A 520 -2.41 7.10 -33.42
C ARG A 520 -3.69 7.72 -34.00
N LEU A 521 -4.30 8.68 -33.31
CA LEU A 521 -5.47 9.40 -33.82
C LEU A 521 -5.12 10.17 -35.10
N GLN A 522 -3.98 10.85 -35.15
CA GLN A 522 -3.53 11.59 -36.33
C GLN A 522 -3.13 10.66 -37.48
N GLU A 523 -2.47 9.54 -37.19
CA GLU A 523 -2.07 8.55 -38.19
C GLU A 523 -3.30 7.91 -38.87
N ALA A 524 -4.32 7.57 -38.07
CA ALA A 524 -5.59 7.04 -38.57
C ALA A 524 -6.28 7.99 -39.57
N MET A 525 -6.04 9.31 -39.46
CA MET A 525 -6.55 10.31 -40.40
C MET A 525 -5.78 10.32 -41.72
N VAL A 526 -4.45 10.17 -41.65
CA VAL A 526 -3.57 10.32 -42.82
C VAL A 526 -3.58 9.07 -43.71
N HIS A 527 -3.56 7.88 -43.09
CA HIS A 527 -3.23 6.63 -43.79
C HIS A 527 -4.44 5.84 -44.30
N SER A 528 -5.64 6.12 -43.80
CA SER A 528 -6.83 5.41 -44.28
C SER A 528 -7.37 6.09 -45.56
N SER A 529 -7.04 5.54 -46.73
CA SER A 529 -7.59 6.00 -48.02
C SER A 529 -9.12 5.96 -48.02
N HIS A 530 -9.68 4.87 -47.47
CA HIS A 530 -11.11 4.70 -47.25
C HIS A 530 -11.70 5.78 -46.32
N TYR A 531 -10.96 6.19 -45.31
CA TYR A 531 -11.33 7.33 -44.47
C TYR A 531 -11.38 8.62 -45.26
N ARG A 532 -10.38 8.91 -46.11
CA ARG A 532 -10.35 10.16 -46.90
C ARG A 532 -11.53 10.26 -47.85
N ASP A 533 -11.92 9.16 -48.49
CA ASP A 533 -13.08 9.11 -49.38
C ASP A 533 -14.39 9.34 -48.61
N GLN A 534 -14.57 8.64 -47.49
CA GLN A 534 -15.75 8.80 -46.64
C GLN A 534 -15.80 10.18 -45.95
N PHE A 535 -14.66 10.72 -45.57
CA PHE A 535 -14.53 12.04 -44.99
C PHE A 535 -14.88 13.12 -46.01
N THR A 536 -14.42 13.00 -47.25
CA THR A 536 -14.78 13.94 -48.33
C THR A 536 -16.29 13.94 -48.59
N ALA A 537 -16.92 12.75 -48.58
CA ALA A 537 -18.36 12.61 -48.67
C ALA A 537 -19.09 13.20 -47.44
N ALA A 538 -18.56 12.97 -46.23
CA ALA A 538 -19.09 13.50 -44.99
C ALA A 538 -18.99 15.04 -44.94
N ALA A 539 -17.85 15.58 -45.38
CA ALA A 539 -17.54 17.00 -45.46
C ALA A 539 -18.54 17.71 -46.38
N THR A 540 -18.73 17.18 -47.58
CA THR A 540 -19.71 17.71 -48.56
C THR A 540 -21.13 17.72 -47.98
N THR A 541 -21.49 16.69 -47.22
CA THR A 541 -22.82 16.58 -46.59
C THR A 541 -22.96 17.47 -45.35
N SER A 542 -21.85 17.85 -44.73
CA SER A 542 -21.81 18.50 -43.40
C SER A 542 -21.05 19.83 -43.42
N ASN A 543 -21.07 20.57 -44.53
CA ASN A 543 -20.37 21.85 -44.69
C ASN A 543 -20.62 22.82 -43.52
N THR A 544 -21.85 22.88 -43.00
CA THR A 544 -22.23 23.73 -41.85
C THR A 544 -21.49 23.35 -40.56
N LEU A 545 -21.24 22.06 -40.37
CA LEU A 545 -20.55 21.53 -39.20
C LEU A 545 -19.04 21.79 -39.28
N LEU A 546 -18.43 21.63 -40.46
CA LEU A 546 -17.03 21.99 -40.69
C LEU A 546 -16.79 23.49 -40.54
N ALA A 547 -17.65 24.34 -41.10
CA ALA A 547 -17.60 25.78 -40.91
C ALA A 547 -17.72 26.17 -39.43
N SER A 548 -18.53 25.44 -38.65
CA SER A 548 -18.65 25.62 -37.20
C SER A 548 -17.38 25.25 -36.43
N CYS A 549 -16.56 24.34 -36.96
CA CYS A 549 -15.31 23.89 -36.35
C CYS A 549 -14.09 24.73 -36.75
N GLN A 550 -14.17 25.54 -37.81
CA GLN A 550 -13.01 26.23 -38.38
C GLN A 550 -12.27 27.13 -37.38
N ASN A 551 -13.00 27.85 -36.52
CA ASN A 551 -12.40 28.66 -35.45
C ASN A 551 -11.71 27.82 -34.36
N ILE A 552 -12.06 26.55 -34.22
CA ILE A 552 -11.51 25.65 -33.21
C ILE A 552 -10.23 24.98 -33.70
N LEU A 553 -10.01 24.93 -35.03
CA LEU A 553 -8.78 24.41 -35.62
C LEU A 553 -7.54 25.23 -35.25
N GLU A 554 -7.70 26.46 -34.79
CA GLU A 554 -6.60 27.23 -34.18
C GLU A 554 -6.05 26.61 -32.89
N LEU A 555 -6.80 25.70 -32.25
CA LEU A 555 -6.31 24.91 -31.12
C LEU A 555 -5.38 23.78 -31.57
N GLN A 556 -5.33 23.45 -32.86
CA GLN A 556 -4.57 22.31 -33.34
C GLN A 556 -3.08 22.46 -33.02
N VAL A 557 -2.55 21.49 -32.28
CA VAL A 557 -1.12 21.37 -31.99
C VAL A 557 -0.58 20.14 -32.73
N GLY A 558 0.45 20.33 -33.54
CA GLY A 558 1.06 19.23 -34.29
C GLY A 558 1.75 18.21 -33.37
N GLU A 559 1.80 16.94 -33.78
CA GLU A 559 2.52 15.90 -33.04
C GLU A 559 3.99 16.28 -32.77
N SER A 560 4.68 16.79 -33.79
CA SER A 560 6.08 17.23 -33.65
C SER A 560 6.23 18.37 -32.64
N GLN A 561 5.27 19.29 -32.58
CA GLN A 561 5.28 20.38 -31.61
C GLN A 561 5.04 19.87 -30.19
N LEU A 562 4.11 18.93 -29.99
CA LEU A 562 3.89 18.29 -28.69
C LEU A 562 5.12 17.51 -28.22
N ALA A 563 5.76 16.75 -29.11
CA ALA A 563 6.99 16.03 -28.81
C ALA A 563 8.13 17.00 -28.45
N GLN A 564 8.27 18.12 -29.16
CA GLN A 564 9.23 19.18 -28.85
C GLN A 564 8.98 19.81 -27.47
N LEU A 565 7.72 20.00 -27.07
CA LEU A 565 7.36 20.53 -25.76
C LEU A 565 7.57 19.51 -24.63
N ALA A 566 7.38 18.22 -24.90
CA ALA A 566 7.60 17.14 -23.94
C ALA A 566 9.09 16.86 -23.68
N GLN A 567 9.95 17.09 -24.68
CA GLN A 567 11.38 16.75 -24.60
C GLN A 567 12.14 17.48 -23.46
N PRO A 568 11.95 18.79 -23.21
CA PRO A 568 12.50 19.46 -22.04
C PRO A 568 12.06 18.82 -20.72
N VAL A 569 10.79 18.41 -20.61
CA VAL A 569 10.27 17.75 -19.42
C VAL A 569 10.96 16.40 -19.21
N TYR A 570 11.07 15.55 -20.24
CA TYR A 570 11.79 14.28 -20.13
C TYR A 570 13.25 14.47 -19.73
N THR A 571 13.92 15.46 -20.33
CA THR A 571 15.32 15.79 -20.05
C THR A 571 15.50 16.25 -18.61
N GLN A 572 14.65 17.17 -18.13
CA GLN A 572 14.66 17.65 -16.75
C GLN A 572 14.33 16.54 -15.75
N CYS A 573 13.49 15.57 -16.11
CA CYS A 573 13.18 14.40 -15.30
C CYS A 573 14.23 13.29 -15.37
N ARG A 574 15.26 13.41 -16.22
CA ARG A 574 16.19 12.31 -16.59
C ARG A 574 15.44 11.03 -16.99
N TYR A 575 14.25 11.20 -17.57
CA TYR A 575 13.40 10.12 -18.04
C TYR A 575 13.79 9.76 -19.47
N SER A 576 13.84 8.47 -19.76
CA SER A 576 14.11 7.95 -21.10
C SER A 576 12.88 7.21 -21.60
N THR A 577 12.34 7.65 -22.72
CA THR A 577 11.23 6.99 -23.43
C THR A 577 11.66 5.66 -24.04
N THR A 578 12.96 5.46 -24.30
CA THR A 578 13.44 4.17 -24.79
C THR A 578 13.53 3.17 -23.64
N THR A 579 12.82 2.05 -23.76
CA THR A 579 12.78 0.92 -22.80
C THR A 579 14.13 0.22 -22.59
N THR A 580 15.15 0.56 -23.38
CA THR A 580 16.48 -0.07 -23.37
C THR A 580 17.55 0.76 -22.67
N THR A 581 17.22 1.53 -21.63
CA THR A 581 18.26 2.25 -20.88
C THR A 581 19.23 1.26 -20.25
N THR A 582 20.40 1.13 -20.85
CA THR A 582 21.54 0.38 -20.32
C THR A 582 22.27 1.18 -19.24
N THR A 583 21.96 2.48 -19.11
CA THR A 583 22.58 3.34 -18.11
C THR A 583 22.10 2.96 -16.70
N PRO A 584 23.03 2.67 -15.77
CA PRO A 584 22.68 2.37 -14.39
C PRO A 584 22.05 3.60 -13.73
N TRP A 585 21.07 3.37 -12.86
CA TRP A 585 20.45 4.45 -12.10
C TRP A 585 21.31 4.75 -10.86
N THR A 586 21.82 5.99 -10.77
CA THR A 586 22.85 6.37 -9.80
C THR A 586 22.26 7.05 -8.56
N VAL A 587 23.05 7.16 -7.49
CA VAL A 587 22.66 7.88 -6.26
C VAL A 587 22.27 9.34 -6.55
N ASP A 588 22.97 10.02 -7.45
CA ASP A 588 22.62 11.39 -7.82
C ASP A 588 21.31 11.45 -8.62
N ASP A 589 21.00 10.43 -9.42
CA ASP A 589 19.68 10.34 -10.07
C ASP A 589 18.56 10.20 -9.05
N LEU A 590 18.76 9.51 -7.93
CA LEU A 590 17.77 9.40 -6.85
C LEU A 590 17.53 10.74 -6.14
N PHE A 591 18.59 11.52 -5.88
CA PHE A 591 18.45 12.85 -5.29
C PHE A 591 17.73 13.81 -6.25
N HIS A 592 18.11 13.78 -7.53
CA HIS A 592 17.45 14.53 -8.59
C HIS A 592 15.97 14.14 -8.73
N GLU A 593 15.68 12.84 -8.68
CA GLU A 593 14.33 12.29 -8.71
C GLU A 593 13.50 12.78 -7.52
N HIS A 594 14.09 12.84 -6.33
CA HIS A 594 13.40 13.39 -5.15
C HIS A 594 13.02 14.87 -5.32
N GLU A 595 13.94 15.70 -5.82
CA GLU A 595 13.67 17.11 -6.09
C GLU A 595 12.59 17.28 -7.16
N THR A 596 12.65 16.48 -8.22
CA THR A 596 11.64 16.45 -9.28
C THR A 596 10.28 16.05 -8.72
N ASN A 597 10.23 15.01 -7.87
CA ASN A 597 9.01 14.56 -7.22
C ASN A 597 8.37 15.64 -6.34
N GLN A 598 9.16 16.43 -5.60
CA GLN A 598 8.65 17.54 -4.80
C GLN A 598 7.94 18.59 -5.67
N ARG A 599 8.54 18.93 -6.83
CA ARG A 599 7.96 19.89 -7.79
C ARG A 599 6.68 19.35 -8.41
N LEU A 600 6.68 18.06 -8.77
CA LEU A 600 5.55 17.42 -9.42
C LEU A 600 4.41 17.07 -8.45
N ALA A 601 4.64 16.99 -7.13
CA ALA A 601 3.63 16.58 -6.17
C ALA A 601 2.32 17.38 -6.28
N SER A 602 2.40 18.70 -6.47
CA SER A 602 1.22 19.58 -6.60
C SER A 602 0.52 19.54 -7.97
N LEU A 603 1.05 18.81 -8.95
CA LEU A 603 0.55 18.77 -10.33
C LEU A 603 -0.50 17.67 -10.60
N GLY A 604 -1.28 17.30 -9.58
CA GLY A 604 -2.35 16.30 -9.72
C GLY A 604 -3.34 16.63 -10.84
N ALA A 605 -3.67 17.90 -11.03
CA ALA A 605 -4.59 18.34 -12.09
C ALA A 605 -4.01 18.16 -13.51
N ALA A 606 -2.71 18.39 -13.71
CA ALA A 606 -2.07 18.19 -15.02
C ALA A 606 -1.94 16.70 -15.35
N ARG A 607 -1.54 15.87 -14.38
CA ARG A 607 -1.51 14.41 -14.53
C ARG A 607 -2.88 13.84 -14.88
N ALA A 608 -3.91 14.26 -14.16
CA ALA A 608 -5.28 13.83 -14.42
C ALA A 608 -5.76 14.29 -15.81
N LEU A 609 -5.37 15.48 -16.27
CA LEU A 609 -5.68 15.93 -17.63
C LEU A 609 -5.02 15.06 -18.71
N LEU A 610 -3.75 14.65 -18.53
CA LEU A 610 -3.07 13.76 -19.48
C LEU A 610 -3.77 12.40 -19.56
N GLU A 611 -4.22 11.87 -18.43
CA GLU A 611 -5.02 10.64 -18.36
C GLU A 611 -6.39 10.82 -19.04
N ASP A 612 -7.11 11.91 -18.75
CA ASP A 612 -8.37 12.26 -19.40
C ASP A 612 -8.20 12.33 -20.94
N VAL A 613 -7.09 12.90 -21.41
CA VAL A 613 -6.74 12.98 -22.85
C VAL A 613 -6.44 11.60 -23.42
N GLN A 614 -5.65 10.77 -22.73
CA GLN A 614 -5.35 9.40 -23.16
C GLN A 614 -6.64 8.59 -23.32
N GLU A 615 -7.51 8.58 -22.29
CA GLU A 615 -8.77 7.84 -22.29
C GLU A 615 -9.73 8.33 -23.37
N ALA A 616 -9.92 9.65 -23.48
CA ALA A 616 -10.79 10.25 -24.49
C ALA A 616 -10.32 9.97 -25.91
N THR A 617 -9.01 9.99 -26.14
CA THR A 617 -8.42 9.70 -27.45
C THR A 617 -8.54 8.22 -27.79
N CYS A 618 -8.22 7.32 -26.85
CA CYS A 618 -8.38 5.87 -27.02
C CYS A 618 -9.84 5.50 -27.32
N ALA A 619 -10.79 6.02 -26.53
CA ALA A 619 -12.22 5.79 -26.75
C ALA A 619 -12.69 6.28 -28.13
N PHE A 620 -12.20 7.45 -28.56
CA PHE A 620 -12.52 7.99 -29.89
C PHE A 620 -11.93 7.14 -31.01
N CYS A 621 -10.66 6.72 -30.91
CA CYS A 621 -10.00 5.82 -31.86
C CYS A 621 -10.76 4.50 -32.00
N ASN A 622 -11.12 3.85 -30.88
CA ASN A 622 -11.91 2.62 -30.89
C ASN A 622 -13.27 2.82 -31.55
N GLY A 623 -13.93 3.95 -31.28
CA GLY A 623 -15.18 4.34 -31.96
C GLY A 623 -15.00 4.52 -33.46
N MET A 624 -13.91 5.15 -33.92
CA MET A 624 -13.60 5.28 -35.35
C MET A 624 -13.33 3.93 -36.00
N GLU A 625 -12.57 3.05 -35.37
CA GLU A 625 -12.27 1.71 -35.90
C GLU A 625 -13.56 0.90 -36.10
N GLN A 626 -14.47 0.91 -35.12
CA GLN A 626 -15.79 0.27 -35.25
C GLN A 626 -16.62 0.84 -36.40
N ILE A 627 -16.50 2.14 -36.68
CA ILE A 627 -17.19 2.81 -37.79
C ILE A 627 -16.59 2.45 -39.14
N LEU A 628 -15.26 2.29 -39.18
CA LEU A 628 -14.50 1.96 -40.39
C LEU A 628 -14.56 0.47 -40.75
N GLN A 629 -14.91 -0.40 -39.81
CA GLN A 629 -15.10 -1.82 -40.10
C GLN A 629 -16.14 -2.01 -41.23
N PRO A 630 -15.79 -2.77 -42.28
CA PRO A 630 -16.67 -3.00 -43.42
C PRO A 630 -17.97 -3.65 -42.94
N GLN A 631 -19.09 -3.07 -43.33
CA GLN A 631 -20.42 -3.59 -43.01
C GLN A 631 -21.02 -4.22 -44.26
N PRO A 632 -21.75 -5.35 -44.14
CA PRO A 632 -22.42 -5.96 -45.29
C PRO A 632 -23.37 -4.96 -45.95
N HIS A 633 -23.33 -4.91 -47.29
CA HIS A 633 -24.10 -3.95 -48.06
C HIS A 633 -25.59 -3.98 -47.68
N GLY A 634 -26.12 -2.84 -47.25
CA GLY A 634 -27.52 -2.68 -46.85
C GLY A 634 -27.83 -2.78 -45.34
N SER A 635 -26.86 -3.15 -44.49
CA SER A 635 -27.13 -3.40 -43.06
C SER A 635 -27.34 -2.15 -42.18
N LEU A 636 -26.85 -0.99 -42.62
CA LEU A 636 -26.92 0.24 -41.82
C LEU A 636 -28.16 1.07 -42.17
N SER A 637 -28.93 1.42 -41.14
CA SER A 637 -30.00 2.41 -41.24
C SER A 637 -29.47 3.79 -41.65
N THR A 638 -30.33 4.62 -42.26
CA THR A 638 -29.99 6.01 -42.62
C THR A 638 -29.49 6.82 -41.42
N ARG A 639 -30.04 6.56 -40.22
CA ARG A 639 -29.60 7.19 -38.96
C ARG A 639 -28.17 6.81 -38.61
N GLN A 640 -27.84 5.52 -38.65
CA GLN A 640 -26.48 5.04 -38.38
C GLN A 640 -25.47 5.57 -39.41
N ARG A 641 -25.82 5.61 -40.70
CA ARG A 641 -24.95 6.20 -41.74
C ARG A 641 -24.68 7.68 -41.46
N LYS A 642 -25.71 8.47 -41.14
CA LYS A 642 -25.55 9.88 -40.75
C LYS A 642 -24.70 10.05 -39.49
N GLN A 643 -24.90 9.20 -38.49
CA GLN A 643 -24.10 9.23 -37.26
C GLN A 643 -22.62 8.92 -37.55
N ARG A 644 -22.33 7.91 -38.38
CA ARG A 644 -20.97 7.57 -38.83
C ARG A 644 -20.31 8.75 -39.54
N LEU A 645 -20.97 9.33 -40.54
CA LEU A 645 -20.45 10.50 -41.27
C LEU A 645 -20.20 11.69 -40.34
N ARG A 646 -21.08 11.92 -39.36
CA ARG A 646 -20.87 12.98 -38.36
C ARG A 646 -19.64 12.73 -37.50
N ILE A 647 -19.44 11.51 -37.01
CA ILE A 647 -18.26 11.15 -36.20
C ILE A 647 -16.97 11.33 -37.01
N LEU A 648 -16.98 10.98 -38.30
CA LEU A 648 -15.87 11.25 -39.20
C LEU A 648 -15.66 12.75 -39.42
N ALA A 649 -16.72 13.54 -39.57
CA ALA A 649 -16.63 14.98 -39.81
C ALA A 649 -16.14 15.80 -38.60
N ILE A 650 -16.41 15.34 -37.37
CA ILE A 650 -16.01 16.00 -36.11
C ILE A 650 -14.63 15.55 -35.59
N HIS A 651 -13.94 14.64 -36.27
CA HIS A 651 -12.60 14.24 -35.84
C HIS A 651 -11.58 15.41 -35.71
N PRO A 652 -11.56 16.46 -36.58
CA PRO A 652 -10.54 17.50 -36.47
C PRO A 652 -10.74 18.31 -35.18
N LEU A 653 -12.00 18.43 -34.76
CA LEU A 653 -12.38 19.02 -33.49
C LEU A 653 -11.79 18.22 -32.32
N ALA A 654 -11.99 16.90 -32.31
CA ALA A 654 -11.47 16.03 -31.24
C ALA A 654 -9.95 16.15 -31.15
N SER A 655 -9.27 15.99 -32.29
CA SER A 655 -7.81 16.11 -32.39
C SER A 655 -7.30 17.48 -31.91
N SER A 656 -7.95 18.58 -32.32
CA SER A 656 -7.55 19.94 -31.90
C SER A 656 -7.77 20.18 -30.40
N VAL A 657 -8.90 19.74 -29.85
CA VAL A 657 -9.18 19.91 -28.41
C VAL A 657 -8.23 19.06 -27.56
N TYR A 658 -8.02 17.79 -27.92
CA TYR A 658 -7.20 16.87 -27.14
C TYR A 658 -5.71 17.22 -27.23
N SER A 659 -5.20 17.59 -28.42
CA SER A 659 -3.81 18.03 -28.58
C SER A 659 -3.52 19.33 -27.81
N PHE A 660 -4.43 20.31 -27.87
CA PHE A 660 -4.29 21.54 -27.08
C PHE A 660 -4.36 21.28 -25.57
N ALA A 661 -5.24 20.39 -25.13
CA ALA A 661 -5.35 19.98 -23.74
C ALA A 661 -4.08 19.26 -23.23
N ALA A 662 -3.46 18.41 -24.05
CA ALA A 662 -2.16 17.84 -23.73
C ALA A 662 -1.09 18.93 -23.63
N MET A 663 -1.05 19.87 -24.58
CA MET A 663 -0.11 20.99 -24.56
C MET A 663 -0.22 21.83 -23.28
N THR A 664 -1.44 22.17 -22.82
CA THR A 664 -1.63 22.94 -21.59
C THR A 664 -1.11 22.20 -20.36
N ALA A 665 -1.30 20.88 -20.29
CA ALA A 665 -0.74 20.06 -19.22
C ALA A 665 0.79 20.07 -19.24
N ILE A 666 1.40 19.86 -20.42
CA ILE A 666 2.86 19.82 -20.61
C ILE A 666 3.49 21.16 -20.23
N LEU A 667 2.91 22.29 -20.68
CA LEU A 667 3.40 23.63 -20.35
C LEU A 667 3.37 23.90 -18.83
N LEU A 668 2.32 23.46 -18.13
CA LEU A 668 2.28 23.60 -16.67
C LEU A 668 3.34 22.74 -15.98
N ILE A 669 3.57 21.52 -16.47
CA ILE A 669 4.62 20.64 -15.93
C ILE A 669 6.00 21.24 -16.13
N ASP A 670 6.32 21.68 -17.35
CA ASP A 670 7.60 22.33 -17.68
C ASP A 670 7.83 23.59 -16.83
N TYR A 671 6.80 24.44 -16.67
CA TYR A 671 6.87 25.63 -15.82
C TYR A 671 7.30 25.31 -14.38
N GLU A 672 6.69 24.31 -13.74
CA GLU A 672 7.04 23.96 -12.36
C GLU A 672 8.48 23.42 -12.24
N LEU A 673 8.91 22.62 -13.22
CA LEU A 673 10.26 22.06 -13.21
C LEU A 673 11.33 23.15 -13.38
N GLN A 674 11.06 24.20 -14.17
CA GLN A 674 11.96 25.34 -14.38
C GLN A 674 12.00 26.33 -13.20
N SER A 675 10.86 26.57 -12.54
CA SER A 675 10.71 27.65 -11.54
C SER A 675 11.68 27.58 -10.34
N SER A 676 12.19 26.40 -10.00
CA SER A 676 12.99 26.14 -8.80
C SER A 676 14.51 26.21 -9.04
N ALA A 677 14.97 26.26 -10.29
CA ALA A 677 16.39 26.41 -10.60
C ALA A 677 16.91 27.84 -10.29
N THR A 678 16.00 28.80 -10.04
CA THR A 678 16.33 30.23 -10.00
C THR A 678 16.40 30.85 -8.61
N ASP A 679 16.43 30.05 -7.55
CA ASP A 679 16.53 30.56 -6.19
C ASP A 679 17.96 31.07 -5.86
N LYS A 680 18.26 32.32 -6.29
CA LYS A 680 18.63 33.48 -5.42
C LYS A 680 19.53 34.56 -6.02
N THR A 681 20.17 34.42 -7.19
CA THR A 681 21.14 35.49 -7.57
C THR A 681 21.26 35.93 -9.02
N GLN A 682 20.68 35.27 -10.03
CA GLN A 682 20.82 35.76 -11.42
C GLN A 682 19.54 35.50 -12.21
N HIS A 683 18.68 36.52 -12.31
CA HIS A 683 17.61 36.58 -13.31
C HIS A 683 18.23 36.68 -14.71
N SER A 684 18.45 35.53 -15.34
CA SER A 684 18.81 35.42 -16.75
C SER A 684 17.58 35.69 -17.62
N GLU A 685 17.76 36.52 -18.65
CA GLU A 685 16.78 37.05 -19.62
C GLU A 685 16.17 35.97 -20.57
N GLN A 686 16.11 34.69 -20.18
CA GLN A 686 15.80 33.57 -21.08
C GLN A 686 14.51 32.79 -20.76
N ALA A 687 13.63 33.27 -19.88
CA ALA A 687 12.32 32.62 -19.68
C ALA A 687 11.39 32.90 -20.88
N THR A 688 11.34 31.96 -21.83
CA THR A 688 10.58 32.05 -23.10
C THR A 688 9.05 31.96 -22.90
N ILE A 689 8.56 31.61 -21.71
CA ILE A 689 7.13 31.44 -21.44
C ILE A 689 6.61 32.63 -20.62
N VAL A 690 5.78 33.46 -21.26
CA VAL A 690 5.20 34.69 -20.68
C VAL A 690 3.95 34.41 -19.82
N VAL A 691 3.44 33.18 -19.80
CA VAL A 691 2.20 32.83 -19.08
C VAL A 691 2.49 32.50 -17.62
N ASP A 692 1.79 33.17 -16.70
CA ASP A 692 1.92 32.91 -15.27
C ASP A 692 1.32 31.55 -14.86
N ARG A 693 1.80 31.04 -13.72
CA ARG A 693 1.39 29.76 -13.14
C ARG A 693 -0.12 29.63 -12.93
N GLU A 694 -0.78 30.67 -12.42
CA GLU A 694 -2.21 30.62 -12.11
C GLU A 694 -3.03 30.50 -13.39
N THR A 695 -2.66 31.26 -14.42
CA THR A 695 -3.26 31.18 -15.75
C THR A 695 -3.11 29.78 -16.36
N LEU A 696 -1.92 29.16 -16.27
CA LEU A 696 -1.70 27.78 -16.74
C LEU A 696 -2.57 26.77 -15.97
N LEU A 697 -2.63 26.87 -14.64
CA LEU A 697 -3.46 25.99 -13.82
C LEU A 697 -4.95 26.13 -14.15
N GLN A 698 -5.43 27.35 -14.40
CA GLN A 698 -6.81 27.60 -14.84
C GLN A 698 -7.06 27.05 -16.24
N ALA A 699 -6.10 27.14 -17.16
CA ALA A 699 -6.19 26.52 -18.47
C ALA A 699 -6.29 24.99 -18.36
N VAL A 700 -5.48 24.34 -17.52
CA VAL A 700 -5.55 22.90 -17.24
C VAL A 700 -6.92 22.48 -16.70
N LYS A 701 -7.44 23.19 -15.68
CA LYS A 701 -8.79 22.90 -15.13
C LYS A 701 -9.88 23.00 -16.19
N ARG A 702 -9.83 24.04 -17.04
CA ARG A 702 -10.78 24.21 -18.15
C ARG A 702 -10.61 23.13 -19.22
N SER A 703 -9.37 22.73 -19.50
CA SER A 703 -9.04 21.66 -20.44
C SER A 703 -9.70 20.34 -20.01
N ARG A 704 -9.63 19.99 -18.72
CA ARG A 704 -10.26 18.76 -18.19
C ARG A 704 -11.77 18.75 -18.42
N MET A 705 -12.44 19.85 -18.10
CA MET A 705 -13.89 19.98 -18.29
C MET A 705 -14.30 19.84 -19.76
N VAL A 706 -13.55 20.45 -20.69
CA VAL A 706 -13.86 20.34 -22.13
C VAL A 706 -13.53 18.95 -22.68
N VAL A 707 -12.42 18.31 -22.27
CA VAL A 707 -12.07 16.95 -22.72
C VAL A 707 -13.16 15.97 -22.30
N SER A 708 -13.59 16.02 -21.03
CA SER A 708 -14.69 15.19 -20.52
C SER A 708 -16.00 15.44 -21.28
N THR A 709 -16.35 16.70 -21.52
CA THR A 709 -17.58 17.05 -22.25
C THR A 709 -17.52 16.60 -23.72
N VAL A 710 -16.39 16.82 -24.40
CA VAL A 710 -16.22 16.41 -25.79
C VAL A 710 -16.24 14.88 -25.88
N SER A 711 -15.47 14.17 -25.06
CA SER A 711 -15.45 12.70 -25.04
C SER A 711 -16.84 12.08 -24.88
N ASN A 712 -17.62 12.57 -23.91
CA ASN A 712 -18.96 12.05 -23.62
C ASN A 712 -20.00 12.37 -24.69
N PHE A 713 -19.89 13.51 -25.38
CA PHE A 713 -20.92 13.99 -26.30
C PHE A 713 -20.54 13.93 -27.78
N ILE A 714 -19.29 13.70 -28.14
CA ILE A 714 -18.87 13.73 -29.55
C ILE A 714 -19.64 12.69 -30.40
N THR A 715 -19.93 11.52 -29.84
CA THR A 715 -20.70 10.46 -30.54
C THR A 715 -22.21 10.58 -30.37
N ALA A 716 -22.69 11.07 -29.22
CA ALA A 716 -24.10 11.12 -28.87
C ALA A 716 -24.80 12.44 -29.24
N ASN A 717 -24.09 13.57 -29.10
CA ASN A 717 -24.58 14.93 -29.33
C ASN A 717 -23.44 15.87 -29.76
N ALA A 718 -23.06 15.79 -31.04
CA ALA A 718 -21.96 16.57 -31.62
C ALA A 718 -22.13 18.09 -31.44
N ASP A 719 -23.35 18.62 -31.49
CA ASP A 719 -23.60 20.06 -31.33
C ASP A 719 -23.22 20.54 -29.92
N ARG A 720 -23.46 19.72 -28.88
CA ARG A 720 -23.03 20.01 -27.51
C ARG A 720 -21.51 19.99 -27.39
N ALA A 721 -20.83 19.03 -28.02
CA ALA A 721 -19.37 18.96 -28.03
C ALA A 721 -18.76 20.18 -28.75
N ILE A 722 -19.29 20.57 -29.91
CA ILE A 722 -18.86 21.77 -30.66
C ILE A 722 -19.07 23.04 -29.82
N LYS A 723 -20.23 23.18 -29.17
CA LYS A 723 -20.51 24.34 -28.31
C LYS A 723 -19.50 24.44 -27.16
N ALA A 724 -19.26 23.33 -26.46
CA ALA A 724 -18.29 23.29 -25.36
C ALA A 724 -16.87 23.68 -25.83
N ALA A 725 -16.45 23.21 -27.00
CA ALA A 725 -15.15 23.56 -27.56
C ALA A 725 -15.04 25.04 -28.01
N LYS A 726 -16.13 25.64 -28.52
CA LYS A 726 -16.18 27.08 -28.82
C LYS A 726 -16.04 27.93 -27.55
N GLU A 727 -16.78 27.59 -26.50
CA GLU A 727 -16.71 28.26 -25.20
C GLU A 727 -15.32 28.09 -24.57
N TYR A 728 -14.73 26.91 -24.70
CA TYR A 728 -13.38 26.61 -24.26
C TYR A 728 -12.34 27.53 -24.92
N ARG A 729 -12.33 27.64 -26.25
CA ARG A 729 -11.42 28.56 -26.99
C ARG A 729 -11.60 30.01 -26.53
N GLN A 730 -12.82 30.42 -26.21
CA GLN A 730 -13.09 31.80 -25.78
C GLN A 730 -12.59 32.11 -24.37
N GLY A 731 -12.23 31.10 -23.58
CA GLY A 731 -11.76 31.26 -22.20
C GLY A 731 -10.50 32.10 -22.10
N LYS A 732 -10.47 33.05 -21.14
CA LYS A 732 -9.34 33.97 -20.91
C LYS A 732 -8.00 33.24 -20.79
N ALA A 733 -7.94 32.19 -19.96
CA ALA A 733 -6.72 31.41 -19.76
C ALA A 733 -6.26 30.66 -21.02
N VAL A 734 -7.21 30.11 -21.78
CA VAL A 734 -6.94 29.40 -23.04
C VAL A 734 -6.38 30.35 -24.09
N LYS A 735 -6.97 31.54 -24.22
CA LYS A 735 -6.46 32.60 -25.11
C LYS A 735 -5.05 33.05 -24.74
N ALA A 736 -4.76 33.16 -23.45
CA ALA A 736 -3.43 33.54 -22.99
C ALA A 736 -2.38 32.48 -23.39
N VAL A 737 -2.70 31.20 -23.21
CA VAL A 737 -1.82 30.10 -23.66
C VAL A 737 -1.64 30.13 -25.18
N LEU A 738 -2.73 30.25 -25.96
CA LEU A 738 -2.66 30.36 -27.42
C LEU A 738 -1.79 31.52 -27.88
N ALA A 739 -1.94 32.70 -27.27
CA ALA A 739 -1.16 33.88 -27.63
C ALA A 739 0.36 33.67 -27.37
N SER A 740 0.71 32.89 -26.34
CA SER A 740 2.10 32.58 -26.02
C SER A 740 2.74 31.55 -26.96
N THR A 741 1.97 30.62 -27.50
CA THR A 741 2.50 29.53 -28.35
C THR A 741 2.54 29.89 -29.84
N VAL A 742 1.76 30.89 -30.26
CA VAL A 742 1.63 31.31 -31.67
C VAL A 742 2.72 32.32 -32.09
N GLN A 743 3.59 32.80 -31.18
CA GLN A 743 4.65 33.73 -31.59
C GLN A 743 5.53 33.07 -32.66
N PRO A 744 5.52 33.59 -33.91
CA PRO A 744 6.32 33.02 -34.96
C PRO A 744 7.78 33.13 -34.54
N VAL A 745 8.54 32.06 -34.76
CA VAL A 745 10.01 32.12 -34.77
C VAL A 745 10.36 33.17 -35.83
N SER A 746 10.42 34.42 -35.41
CA SER A 746 10.69 35.55 -36.28
C SER A 746 12.08 35.27 -36.83
N GLY A 747 12.13 35.03 -38.14
CA GLY A 747 13.32 34.55 -38.82
C GLY A 747 14.52 35.38 -38.38
N GLY A 748 15.44 34.74 -37.68
CA GLY A 748 16.80 35.24 -37.53
C GLY A 748 17.33 35.40 -38.94
N GLY A 749 17.21 36.63 -39.46
CA GLY A 749 17.79 37.02 -40.72
C GLY A 749 19.28 36.73 -40.61
N SER A 750 19.70 35.69 -41.33
CA SER A 750 21.09 35.46 -41.70
C SER A 750 21.60 36.74 -42.37
N THR A 751 22.19 37.64 -41.59
CA THR A 751 23.05 38.68 -42.13
C THR A 751 24.40 38.02 -42.39
N ALA A 752 24.70 37.88 -43.69
CA ALA A 752 26.01 37.56 -44.20
C ALA A 752 27.02 38.69 -43.90
#